data_AF-A0A380PTB6-F1
#
_entry.id   AF-A0A380PTB6-F1
#
_cell.length_a   1.000
_cell.length_b   1.000
_cell.length_c   1.000
_cell.angle_alpha   90.00
_cell.angle_beta   90.00
_cell.angle_gamma   90.00
#
_symmetry.space_group_name_H-M   'P 1'
#
loop_
_entity.id
_entity.type
_entity.pdbx_description
1 polymer ?
#
loop_
_entity_poly.entity_id
_entity_poly.type
_entity_poly.pdbx_seq_one_letter_code
_entity_poly.pdbx_strand_id
1 'polypeptide(L)'
;MNHTFFSSTPNQLGSGVLPSRYNEVIFELSDGNWVNEIILPEHPADKNSVVIRSSATRDATLQLSSDSSDSWNSLDIQAGYQYVLEYDINIQEWNIKITSIDYLTPNSVDNVIPDNPQPLTYYSIDNCNYVAEVTLPTTAENGAVIIFNSTASADSQVLGNNILYGSAKTIKSGEPLIYRYHSSHNGGGWMIDAVLIQAQDNINNEISDPTVHISFIDNSDKVQEVANNEQEHSKEKPIILNTLSTTPNQLGSAVLPSGYDEIVFELSDGNWTKDIILPLQPLDKSRAVIKSSATFNAYLQLPFASLKISAGSEYLFEYRSDIQQWHIMGAGINHITPNSVGSVIPDNPDGITCYVMESEDWVPEITLPSSANDESLIIIRSTAIKDSTISHEHLLYGSTTTIKAGDQYVFKYLGKLNRWVLESAPTRNISVDDFQSEIPFPTAQTTVLAITNNNWCGRVRLPKNAGDRDKIKIKSSADTITLIDAANINQPGAMKLNNGEQYDFFYIAEKGEWQLIKSPDTFYQAQDITEGIVPALNTPRTIINATNDNYQSRLLLPTAQEPGSRVILNCGAEWDISVSADGTNYKISYGETVAFKVDEQGLWQRETVTIDLLLLYSDKAAARLGEDEMRDFMMEGFYRTNEALENSGANFRFRVVGLRQVEAKTGWRDLDDPLEDLRDDPLVQEWRDFLKADGIYYVGTENGCGLAWVGPHGGYNMVATGSINCDADVMRHEMGHNMGIKHGGESETYNHGYELLATIMVDSDSLYYSTPDRYTADYGIPMGIPNRVDAVRAMNEISAVVTAYR
;
A
#
# COMPACT_ATOMS: atom_id res chain seq x y z
N MET A 1 2.70 -1.25 1.14
CA MET A 1 3.41 -1.09 -0.15
C MET A 1 2.80 0.11 -0.82
N ASN A 2 3.59 1.02 -1.43
CA ASN A 2 3.02 2.16 -2.14
C ASN A 2 2.39 1.68 -3.44
N HIS A 3 1.12 2.05 -3.69
CA HIS A 3 0.44 1.75 -4.93
C HIS A 3 0.93 2.71 -6.02
N THR A 4 1.77 2.24 -6.95
CA THR A 4 2.30 3.07 -8.04
C THR A 4 1.38 2.97 -9.26
N PHE A 5 0.80 4.11 -9.65
CA PHE A 5 -0.19 4.22 -10.72
C PHE A 5 0.37 5.02 -11.90
N PHE A 6 -0.01 4.64 -13.12
CA PHE A 6 0.34 5.33 -14.36
C PHE A 6 -0.84 5.31 -15.32
N SER A 7 -1.17 6.45 -15.92
CA SER A 7 -2.19 6.55 -16.97
C SER A 7 -1.60 7.29 -18.16
N SER A 8 -1.75 6.74 -19.36
CA SER A 8 -1.15 7.31 -20.57
C SER A 8 -1.84 6.86 -21.86
N THR A 9 -1.33 7.36 -22.98
CA THR A 9 -1.83 7.11 -24.34
C THR A 9 -0.65 6.96 -25.31
N PRO A 10 -0.83 6.32 -26.49
CA PRO A 10 0.26 6.11 -27.45
C PRO A 10 1.09 7.36 -27.79
N ASN A 11 0.44 8.50 -27.98
CA ASN A 11 1.10 9.76 -28.32
C ASN A 11 1.90 10.36 -27.15
N GLN A 12 1.51 10.08 -25.91
CA GLN A 12 2.22 10.52 -24.70
C GLN A 12 3.42 9.62 -24.37
N LEU A 13 3.28 8.30 -24.58
CA LEU A 13 4.37 7.33 -24.46
C LEU A 13 5.33 7.32 -25.66
N GLY A 14 4.90 7.85 -26.81
CA GLY A 14 5.63 7.76 -28.08
C GLY A 14 5.73 6.34 -28.66
N SER A 15 5.08 5.36 -28.02
CA SER A 15 5.14 3.93 -28.38
C SER A 15 3.94 3.16 -27.78
N GLY A 16 3.81 1.88 -28.13
CA GLY A 16 2.90 0.93 -27.49
C GLY A 16 3.56 0.06 -26.42
N VAL A 17 4.81 0.33 -26.01
CA VAL A 17 5.51 -0.49 -25.01
C VAL A 17 5.16 0.03 -23.62
N LEU A 18 4.58 -0.83 -22.78
CA LEU A 18 4.05 -0.44 -21.48
C LEU A 18 5.10 -0.57 -20.36
N PRO A 19 5.18 0.39 -19.41
CA PRO A 19 6.21 0.43 -18.38
C PRO A 19 6.00 -0.62 -17.27
N SER A 20 7.10 -1.22 -16.79
CA SER A 20 7.10 -2.35 -15.84
C SER A 20 7.12 -2.02 -14.36
N ARG A 21 7.25 -0.74 -13.99
CA ARG A 21 7.48 -0.32 -12.58
C ARG A 21 6.25 0.22 -11.86
N TYR A 22 5.08 0.08 -12.48
CA TYR A 22 3.81 0.48 -11.92
C TYR A 22 3.00 -0.74 -11.53
N ASN A 23 2.34 -0.66 -10.37
CA ASN A 23 1.39 -1.65 -9.92
C ASN A 23 0.09 -1.56 -10.73
N GLU A 24 -0.20 -0.42 -11.37
CA GLU A 24 -1.31 -0.26 -12.32
C GLU A 24 -0.91 0.67 -13.49
N VAL A 25 -1.14 0.21 -14.72
CA VAL A 25 -0.94 0.97 -15.97
C VAL A 25 -2.26 1.07 -16.73
N ILE A 26 -2.83 2.26 -16.86
CA ILE A 26 -3.94 2.54 -17.78
C ILE A 26 -3.39 3.02 -19.12
N PHE A 27 -3.86 2.43 -20.22
CA PHE A 27 -3.45 2.77 -21.58
C PHE A 27 -4.66 2.94 -22.51
N GLU A 28 -4.90 4.15 -23.00
CA GLU A 28 -6.12 4.49 -23.73
C GLU A 28 -5.86 4.79 -25.23
N LEU A 29 -6.68 4.19 -26.10
CA LEU A 29 -6.61 4.27 -27.56
C LEU A 29 -7.83 5.01 -28.15
N SER A 30 -7.60 5.87 -29.14
CA SER A 30 -8.65 6.55 -29.93
C SER A 30 -8.16 6.84 -31.36
N ASP A 31 -9.06 7.22 -32.28
CA ASP A 31 -8.71 7.40 -33.72
C ASP A 31 -7.61 8.43 -34.02
N GLY A 32 -7.32 9.35 -33.08
CA GLY A 32 -6.21 10.31 -33.17
C GLY A 32 -4.99 9.98 -32.29
N ASN A 33 -5.07 8.89 -31.52
CA ASN A 33 -4.09 8.52 -30.49
C ASN A 33 -4.06 6.98 -30.38
N TRP A 34 -3.34 6.35 -31.31
CA TRP A 34 -3.43 4.92 -31.61
C TRP A 34 -2.06 4.35 -32.00
N VAL A 35 -1.83 3.07 -31.66
CA VAL A 35 -0.66 2.29 -32.07
C VAL A 35 -1.11 0.91 -32.56
N ASN A 36 -0.39 0.34 -33.53
CA ASN A 36 -0.73 -0.96 -34.11
C ASN A 36 -0.43 -2.12 -33.16
N GLU A 37 0.66 -2.02 -32.40
CA GLU A 37 1.15 -3.08 -31.51
C GLU A 37 1.34 -2.52 -30.10
N ILE A 38 0.86 -3.27 -29.13
CA ILE A 38 1.01 -2.98 -27.70
C ILE A 38 1.84 -4.11 -27.10
N ILE A 39 2.87 -3.78 -26.35
CA ILE A 39 3.77 -4.75 -25.72
C ILE A 39 3.64 -4.62 -24.22
N LEU A 40 3.25 -5.71 -23.57
CA LEU A 40 3.12 -5.77 -22.12
C LEU A 40 4.48 -5.58 -21.43
N PRO A 41 4.49 -5.11 -20.17
CA PRO A 41 5.75 -4.94 -19.46
C PRO A 41 6.53 -6.25 -19.32
N GLU A 42 7.86 -6.19 -19.45
CA GLU A 42 8.72 -7.40 -19.50
C GLU A 42 8.98 -8.03 -18.12
N HIS A 43 8.93 -7.23 -17.03
CA HIS A 43 9.19 -7.67 -15.65
C HIS A 43 8.16 -7.13 -14.64
N PRO A 44 6.86 -7.39 -14.83
CA PRO A 44 5.82 -7.06 -13.85
C PRO A 44 6.04 -7.77 -12.52
N ALA A 45 5.71 -7.09 -11.42
CA ALA A 45 5.58 -7.74 -10.11
C ALA A 45 4.21 -8.42 -9.98
N ASP A 46 4.06 -9.25 -8.95
CA ASP A 46 2.79 -9.92 -8.67
C ASP A 46 1.67 -8.91 -8.44
N LYS A 47 0.51 -9.15 -9.07
CA LYS A 47 -0.67 -8.26 -9.03
C LYS A 47 -0.46 -6.89 -9.68
N ASN A 48 0.60 -6.70 -10.47
CA ASN A 48 0.66 -5.54 -11.37
C ASN A 48 -0.48 -5.66 -12.40
N SER A 49 -1.27 -4.60 -12.57
CA SER A 49 -2.35 -4.55 -13.53
C SER A 49 -2.00 -3.66 -14.73
N VAL A 50 -2.55 -4.02 -15.89
CA VAL A 50 -2.55 -3.23 -17.12
C VAL A 50 -4.00 -3.14 -17.59
N VAL A 51 -4.53 -1.93 -17.67
CA VAL A 51 -5.90 -1.62 -18.11
C VAL A 51 -5.84 -0.96 -19.48
N ILE A 52 -6.07 -1.73 -20.53
CA ILE A 52 -6.14 -1.20 -21.90
C ILE A 52 -7.59 -0.87 -22.24
N ARG A 53 -7.81 0.30 -22.82
CA ARG A 53 -9.12 0.78 -23.26
C ARG A 53 -9.05 1.23 -24.71
N SER A 54 -10.02 0.86 -25.54
CA SER A 54 -10.09 1.35 -26.92
C SER A 54 -11.45 1.92 -27.28
N SER A 55 -11.40 3.14 -27.82
CA SER A 55 -12.47 3.81 -28.56
C SER A 55 -12.14 3.97 -30.05
N ALA A 56 -10.97 3.48 -30.49
CA ALA A 56 -10.51 3.61 -31.87
C ALA A 56 -11.29 2.66 -32.79
N THR A 57 -11.73 3.16 -33.96
CA THR A 57 -12.37 2.37 -35.03
C THR A 57 -11.44 1.34 -35.69
N ARG A 58 -10.16 1.32 -35.29
CA ARG A 58 -9.13 0.39 -35.74
C ARG A 58 -8.64 -0.44 -34.58
N ASP A 59 -8.78 -1.76 -34.71
CA ASP A 59 -8.24 -2.71 -33.75
C ASP A 59 -6.71 -2.55 -33.64
N ALA A 60 -6.17 -2.70 -32.43
CA ALA A 60 -4.74 -2.80 -32.14
C ALA A 60 -4.40 -4.21 -31.66
N THR A 61 -3.15 -4.66 -31.77
CA THR A 61 -2.75 -6.01 -31.38
C THR A 61 -1.87 -5.97 -30.13
N LEU A 62 -2.29 -6.65 -29.07
CA LEU A 62 -1.53 -6.82 -27.84
C LEU A 62 -0.68 -8.09 -27.90
N GLN A 63 0.63 -7.96 -27.70
CA GLN A 63 1.56 -9.07 -27.59
C GLN A 63 1.58 -9.62 -26.16
N LEU A 64 1.30 -10.93 -26.00
CA LEU A 64 1.24 -11.61 -24.71
C LEU A 64 2.55 -12.31 -24.32
N SER A 65 3.54 -12.37 -25.22
CA SER A 65 4.87 -12.94 -24.99
C SER A 65 5.92 -12.22 -25.84
N SER A 66 7.18 -12.23 -25.40
CA SER A 66 8.33 -11.67 -26.13
C SER A 66 8.89 -12.60 -27.22
N ASP A 67 8.53 -13.89 -27.22
CA ASP A 67 8.93 -14.85 -28.26
C ASP A 67 7.97 -14.77 -29.47
N SER A 68 8.43 -14.06 -30.51
CA SER A 68 7.63 -13.67 -31.69
C SER A 68 7.37 -14.76 -32.74
N SER A 69 7.51 -16.05 -32.39
CA SER A 69 7.43 -17.16 -33.34
C SER A 69 6.06 -17.84 -33.50
N ASP A 70 5.13 -17.65 -32.56
CA ASP A 70 3.82 -18.32 -32.57
C ASP A 70 2.65 -17.34 -32.75
N SER A 71 1.89 -17.52 -33.85
CA SER A 71 0.77 -16.67 -34.25
C SER A 71 -0.52 -16.84 -33.40
N TRP A 72 -0.38 -17.32 -32.17
CA TRP A 72 -1.46 -17.55 -31.21
C TRP A 72 -1.26 -16.74 -29.90
N ASN A 73 -0.14 -16.02 -29.77
CA ASN A 73 0.25 -15.27 -28.57
C ASN A 73 -0.13 -13.77 -28.63
N SER A 74 -1.15 -13.40 -29.42
CA SER A 74 -1.58 -12.02 -29.60
C SER A 74 -3.08 -11.86 -29.45
N LEU A 75 -3.52 -10.79 -28.78
CA LEU A 75 -4.93 -10.47 -28.55
C LEU A 75 -5.32 -9.18 -29.29
N ASP A 76 -6.42 -9.22 -30.04
CA ASP A 76 -6.96 -8.03 -30.70
C ASP A 76 -7.73 -7.15 -29.69
N ILE A 77 -7.32 -5.90 -29.62
CA ILE A 77 -7.85 -4.83 -28.78
C ILE A 77 -8.84 -4.02 -29.61
N GLN A 78 -10.12 -4.34 -29.42
CA GLN A 78 -11.25 -3.83 -30.21
C GLN A 78 -11.91 -2.62 -29.55
N ALA A 79 -12.58 -1.80 -30.36
CA ALA A 79 -13.40 -0.69 -29.88
C ALA A 79 -14.50 -1.17 -28.91
N GLY A 80 -14.71 -0.43 -27.80
CA GLY A 80 -15.78 -0.71 -26.85
C GLY A 80 -15.47 -1.81 -25.82
N TYR A 81 -14.19 -2.06 -25.55
CA TYR A 81 -13.76 -3.03 -24.53
C TYR A 81 -12.67 -2.48 -23.61
N GLN A 82 -12.73 -2.90 -22.34
CA GLN A 82 -11.65 -2.80 -21.37
C GLN A 82 -10.99 -4.16 -21.26
N TYR A 83 -9.67 -4.16 -21.32
CA TYR A 83 -8.85 -5.34 -21.08
C TYR A 83 -8.10 -5.06 -19.80
N VAL A 84 -8.53 -5.67 -18.69
CA VAL A 84 -7.79 -5.65 -17.43
C VAL A 84 -6.94 -6.90 -17.38
N LEU A 85 -5.64 -6.73 -17.56
CA LEU A 85 -4.65 -7.78 -17.42
C LEU A 85 -4.05 -7.66 -16.02
N GLU A 86 -4.12 -8.72 -15.21
CA GLU A 86 -3.42 -8.79 -13.92
C GLU A 86 -2.29 -9.81 -14.03
N TYR A 87 -1.05 -9.39 -13.78
CA TYR A 87 0.08 -10.30 -13.81
C TYR A 87 0.09 -11.19 -12.59
N ASP A 88 0.20 -12.50 -12.83
CA ASP A 88 0.28 -13.50 -11.79
C ASP A 88 1.69 -14.10 -11.78
N ILE A 89 2.48 -13.71 -10.77
CA ILE A 89 3.89 -14.15 -10.65
C ILE A 89 4.00 -15.68 -10.47
N ASN A 90 2.90 -16.35 -10.09
CA ASN A 90 2.89 -17.76 -9.75
C ASN A 90 2.83 -18.63 -11.01
N ILE A 91 2.22 -18.13 -12.09
CA ILE A 91 2.20 -18.78 -13.41
C ILE A 91 3.06 -18.05 -14.48
N GLN A 92 3.55 -16.85 -14.19
CA GLN A 92 4.31 -15.97 -15.09
C GLN A 92 3.52 -15.46 -16.31
N GLU A 93 2.19 -15.52 -16.24
CA GLU A 93 1.27 -15.09 -17.30
C GLU A 93 0.41 -13.91 -16.84
N TRP A 94 -0.17 -13.20 -17.81
CA TRP A 94 -1.15 -12.14 -17.57
C TRP A 94 -2.57 -12.70 -17.62
N ASN A 95 -3.27 -12.69 -16.48
CA ASN A 95 -4.68 -13.06 -16.40
C ASN A 95 -5.54 -11.96 -17.03
N ILE A 96 -6.21 -12.25 -18.15
CA ILE A 96 -6.97 -11.26 -18.92
C ILE A 96 -8.46 -11.32 -18.56
N LYS A 97 -8.97 -10.25 -17.95
CA LYS A 97 -10.41 -9.99 -17.82
C LYS A 97 -10.83 -8.96 -18.85
N ILE A 98 -11.66 -9.38 -19.79
CA ILE A 98 -12.27 -8.49 -20.80
C ILE A 98 -13.65 -8.07 -20.27
N THR A 99 -13.88 -6.77 -20.18
CA THR A 99 -15.18 -6.17 -19.83
C THR A 99 -15.62 -5.30 -21.00
N SER A 100 -16.84 -5.48 -21.51
CA SER A 100 -17.44 -4.55 -22.46
C SER A 100 -17.59 -3.16 -21.84
N ILE A 101 -17.30 -2.10 -22.60
CA ILE A 101 -17.49 -0.70 -22.21
C ILE A 101 -18.42 -0.01 -23.20
N ASP A 102 -19.45 0.66 -22.70
CA ASP A 102 -20.15 1.66 -23.51
C ASP A 102 -19.39 3.00 -23.47
N TYR A 103 -18.98 3.49 -24.65
CA TYR A 103 -18.51 4.87 -24.83
C TYR A 103 -19.67 5.72 -25.36
N LEU A 104 -20.32 6.43 -24.45
CA LEU A 104 -21.48 7.25 -24.73
C LEU A 104 -21.11 8.74 -24.78
N THR A 105 -21.81 9.47 -25.61
CA THR A 105 -21.78 10.94 -25.67
C THR A 105 -23.18 11.46 -25.95
N PRO A 106 -23.44 12.76 -25.78
CA PRO A 106 -24.74 13.32 -26.14
C PRO A 106 -25.18 13.04 -27.59
N ASN A 107 -24.25 13.04 -28.55
CA ASN A 107 -24.54 12.67 -29.94
C ASN A 107 -24.89 11.19 -30.16
N SER A 108 -24.66 10.29 -29.19
CA SER A 108 -24.98 8.86 -29.32
C SER A 108 -26.23 8.41 -28.56
N VAL A 109 -26.61 9.09 -27.47
CA VAL A 109 -27.76 8.72 -26.61
C VAL A 109 -28.60 9.92 -26.14
N ASP A 110 -28.44 11.10 -26.75
CA ASP A 110 -29.03 12.36 -26.30
C ASP A 110 -28.75 12.60 -24.80
N ASN A 111 -29.75 12.99 -24.01
CA ASN A 111 -29.60 13.31 -22.58
C ASN A 111 -30.04 12.18 -21.63
N VAL A 112 -30.18 10.94 -22.11
CA VAL A 112 -30.64 9.81 -21.31
C VAL A 112 -29.77 8.58 -21.57
N ILE A 113 -29.05 8.12 -20.55
CA ILE A 113 -28.28 6.87 -20.63
C ILE A 113 -29.26 5.69 -20.61
N PRO A 114 -29.16 4.72 -21.54
CA PRO A 114 -30.10 3.60 -21.65
C PRO A 114 -30.06 2.66 -20.44
N ASP A 115 -31.19 1.99 -20.18
CA ASP A 115 -31.32 0.95 -19.15
C ASP A 115 -30.43 -0.27 -19.45
N ASN A 116 -29.83 -0.81 -18.39
CA ASN A 116 -28.87 -1.93 -18.41
C ASN A 116 -27.68 -1.63 -19.34
N PRO A 117 -26.92 -0.55 -19.07
CA PRO A 117 -25.67 -0.27 -19.78
C PRO A 117 -24.63 -1.36 -19.46
N GLN A 118 -23.53 -1.40 -20.23
CA GLN A 118 -22.43 -2.31 -19.93
C GLN A 118 -21.86 -2.08 -18.51
N PRO A 119 -21.28 -3.12 -17.85
CA PRO A 119 -20.84 -3.04 -16.45
C PRO A 119 -19.85 -1.91 -16.12
N LEU A 120 -19.16 -1.37 -17.14
CA LEU A 120 -18.48 -0.08 -17.09
C LEU A 120 -18.94 0.77 -18.28
N THR A 121 -19.22 2.05 -18.05
CA THR A 121 -19.70 2.98 -19.08
C THR A 121 -19.07 4.35 -18.88
N TYR A 122 -18.58 4.96 -19.97
CA TYR A 122 -18.12 6.34 -19.98
C TYR A 122 -19.14 7.23 -20.69
N TYR A 123 -19.48 8.36 -20.10
CA TYR A 123 -20.30 9.39 -20.71
C TYR A 123 -19.48 10.67 -20.85
N SER A 124 -19.06 10.98 -22.08
CA SER A 124 -18.15 12.11 -22.38
C SER A 124 -18.89 13.29 -22.98
N ILE A 125 -18.61 14.49 -22.47
CA ILE A 125 -19.21 15.77 -22.87
C ILE A 125 -18.11 16.73 -23.33
N ASP A 126 -18.31 17.43 -24.44
CA ASP A 126 -17.37 18.42 -24.96
C ASP A 126 -18.09 19.63 -25.59
N ASN A 127 -17.34 20.68 -25.98
CA ASN A 127 -17.90 21.93 -26.53
C ASN A 127 -18.67 21.74 -27.85
N CYS A 128 -18.45 20.66 -28.58
CA CYS A 128 -19.14 20.27 -29.81
C CYS A 128 -20.19 19.16 -29.59
N ASN A 129 -20.27 18.62 -28.38
CA ASN A 129 -21.06 17.44 -28.01
C ASN A 129 -21.60 17.62 -26.57
N TYR A 130 -22.55 18.54 -26.41
CA TYR A 130 -22.99 19.07 -25.12
C TYR A 130 -24.50 18.91 -24.88
N VAL A 131 -24.85 18.58 -23.63
CA VAL A 131 -26.21 18.69 -23.07
C VAL A 131 -26.16 19.36 -21.70
N ALA A 132 -27.19 20.11 -21.34
CA ALA A 132 -27.27 20.79 -20.03
C ALA A 132 -27.61 19.83 -18.88
N GLU A 133 -28.35 18.76 -19.17
CA GLU A 133 -28.81 17.77 -18.19
C GLU A 133 -28.56 16.36 -18.74
N VAL A 134 -28.33 15.38 -17.86
CA VAL A 134 -28.20 13.95 -18.21
C VAL A 134 -29.00 13.12 -17.21
N THR A 135 -29.74 12.12 -17.69
CA THR A 135 -30.49 11.18 -16.87
C THR A 135 -29.73 9.85 -16.79
N LEU A 136 -29.43 9.40 -15.57
CA LEU A 136 -28.90 8.05 -15.31
C LEU A 136 -29.94 6.97 -15.64
N PRO A 137 -29.53 5.71 -15.91
CA PRO A 137 -30.45 4.59 -16.12
C PRO A 137 -31.35 4.32 -14.92
N THR A 138 -32.52 3.73 -15.13
CA THR A 138 -33.38 3.24 -14.03
C THR A 138 -32.92 1.88 -13.50
N THR A 139 -32.32 1.05 -14.36
CA THR A 139 -31.84 -0.30 -14.04
C THR A 139 -30.45 -0.58 -14.58
N ALA A 140 -29.67 -1.38 -13.84
CA ALA A 140 -28.39 -1.96 -14.26
C ALA A 140 -28.06 -3.21 -13.40
N GLU A 141 -26.95 -3.89 -13.72
CA GLU A 141 -26.42 -4.96 -12.87
C GLU A 141 -25.82 -4.41 -11.57
N ASN A 142 -25.82 -5.21 -10.50
CA ASN A 142 -25.26 -4.80 -9.21
C ASN A 142 -23.75 -4.58 -9.32
N GLY A 143 -23.28 -3.38 -8.95
CA GLY A 143 -21.89 -2.97 -9.09
C GLY A 143 -21.50 -2.43 -10.47
N ALA A 144 -22.45 -2.24 -11.40
CA ALA A 144 -22.18 -1.54 -12.66
C ALA A 144 -21.76 -0.07 -12.40
N VAL A 145 -20.85 0.48 -13.21
CA VAL A 145 -20.26 1.81 -13.00
C VAL A 145 -20.45 2.72 -14.22
N ILE A 146 -20.89 3.95 -14.00
CA ILE A 146 -20.90 5.04 -14.99
C ILE A 146 -19.92 6.14 -14.56
N ILE A 147 -19.06 6.56 -15.48
CA ILE A 147 -18.09 7.65 -15.29
C ILE A 147 -18.42 8.79 -16.26
N PHE A 148 -18.74 9.96 -15.71
CA PHE A 148 -18.94 11.20 -16.47
C PHE A 148 -17.63 11.97 -16.56
N ASN A 149 -17.22 12.33 -17.78
CA ASN A 149 -16.12 13.24 -18.04
C ASN A 149 -16.61 14.43 -18.88
N SER A 150 -16.20 15.64 -18.54
CA SER A 150 -16.48 16.83 -19.35
C SER A 150 -15.20 17.60 -19.70
N THR A 151 -15.11 18.02 -20.96
CA THR A 151 -14.17 19.05 -21.45
C THR A 151 -14.92 20.28 -21.99
N ALA A 152 -16.25 20.32 -21.80
CA ALA A 152 -17.06 21.47 -22.17
C ALA A 152 -16.74 22.69 -21.30
N SER A 153 -16.92 23.88 -21.86
CA SER A 153 -16.76 25.17 -21.18
C SER A 153 -17.99 25.60 -20.37
N ALA A 154 -19.07 24.82 -20.46
CA ALA A 154 -20.28 24.97 -19.67
C ALA A 154 -20.54 23.68 -18.88
N ASP A 155 -21.02 23.82 -17.66
CA ASP A 155 -21.35 22.72 -16.76
C ASP A 155 -22.63 21.99 -17.20
N SER A 156 -22.65 20.66 -17.06
CA SER A 156 -23.84 19.81 -17.22
C SER A 156 -24.33 19.33 -15.86
N GLN A 157 -25.56 18.81 -15.75
CA GLN A 157 -26.09 18.24 -14.50
C GLN A 157 -26.64 16.82 -14.66
N VAL A 158 -26.24 15.91 -13.78
CA VAL A 158 -26.91 14.59 -13.63
C VAL A 158 -28.18 14.78 -12.80
N LEU A 159 -29.33 14.38 -13.35
CA LEU A 159 -30.63 14.50 -12.69
C LEU A 159 -30.78 13.47 -11.55
N GLY A 160 -31.29 13.92 -10.40
CA GLY A 160 -31.43 13.12 -9.18
C GLY A 160 -32.42 11.95 -9.24
N ASN A 161 -33.20 11.81 -10.32
CA ASN A 161 -34.37 10.92 -10.37
C ASN A 161 -34.07 9.43 -10.15
N ASN A 162 -32.85 8.98 -10.46
CA ASN A 162 -32.39 7.58 -10.34
C ASN A 162 -31.18 7.42 -9.39
N ILE A 163 -30.85 8.45 -8.62
CA ILE A 163 -29.77 8.42 -7.63
C ILE A 163 -30.36 7.99 -6.29
N LEU A 164 -29.83 6.92 -5.68
CA LEU A 164 -30.18 6.54 -4.32
C LEU A 164 -29.67 7.60 -3.34
N TYR A 165 -30.55 8.09 -2.48
CA TYR A 165 -30.27 9.04 -1.39
C TYR A 165 -29.66 10.40 -1.82
N GLY A 166 -29.50 10.66 -3.12
CA GLY A 166 -28.81 11.85 -3.64
C GLY A 166 -29.71 12.86 -4.37
N SER A 167 -29.23 14.10 -4.45
CA SER A 167 -29.78 15.16 -5.30
C SER A 167 -29.02 15.27 -6.64
N ALA A 168 -29.46 16.14 -7.54
CA ALA A 168 -28.78 16.40 -8.80
C ALA A 168 -27.33 16.88 -8.58
N LYS A 169 -26.40 16.47 -9.45
CA LYS A 169 -24.96 16.77 -9.32
C LYS A 169 -24.41 17.39 -10.59
N THR A 170 -23.56 18.40 -10.43
CA THR A 170 -22.91 19.09 -11.54
C THR A 170 -21.73 18.27 -12.07
N ILE A 171 -21.65 18.09 -13.38
CA ILE A 171 -20.48 17.62 -14.12
C ILE A 171 -19.70 18.86 -14.55
N LYS A 172 -18.51 19.08 -13.97
CA LYS A 172 -17.64 20.22 -14.32
C LYS A 172 -16.56 19.82 -15.32
N SER A 173 -15.99 20.80 -16.01
CA SER A 173 -14.84 20.61 -16.88
C SER A 173 -13.63 20.07 -16.11
N GLY A 174 -13.10 18.91 -16.52
CA GLY A 174 -11.92 18.28 -15.90
C GLY A 174 -12.15 17.54 -14.58
N GLU A 175 -13.36 17.57 -14.00
CA GLU A 175 -13.70 16.82 -12.78
C GLU A 175 -14.50 15.54 -13.15
N PRO A 176 -13.94 14.32 -12.98
CA PRO A 176 -14.66 13.09 -13.22
C PRO A 176 -15.74 12.87 -12.14
N LEU A 177 -16.95 12.49 -12.54
CA LEU A 177 -18.05 12.16 -11.62
C LEU A 177 -18.46 10.70 -11.81
N ILE A 178 -18.35 9.89 -10.75
CA ILE A 178 -18.51 8.43 -10.81
C ILE A 178 -19.77 7.99 -10.07
N TYR A 179 -20.52 7.08 -10.68
CA TYR A 179 -21.68 6.43 -10.09
C TYR A 179 -21.57 4.91 -10.14
N ARG A 180 -22.02 4.23 -9.08
CA ARG A 180 -22.12 2.77 -9.01
C ARG A 180 -23.56 2.34 -8.74
N TYR A 181 -24.09 1.39 -9.49
CA TYR A 181 -25.43 0.86 -9.29
C TYR A 181 -25.45 -0.14 -8.13
N HIS A 182 -26.35 0.06 -7.17
CA HIS A 182 -26.60 -0.88 -6.09
C HIS A 182 -28.01 -1.44 -6.19
N SER A 183 -28.14 -2.77 -6.14
CA SER A 183 -29.44 -3.44 -6.05
C SER A 183 -29.57 -4.22 -4.74
N SER A 184 -30.74 -4.11 -4.13
CA SER A 184 -31.11 -4.77 -2.88
C SER A 184 -32.51 -5.35 -2.98
N HIS A 185 -32.90 -6.17 -1.99
CA HIS A 185 -34.24 -6.76 -1.92
C HIS A 185 -35.39 -5.73 -1.82
N ASN A 186 -35.10 -4.44 -1.56
CA ASN A 186 -36.09 -3.36 -1.46
C ASN A 186 -36.11 -2.42 -2.68
N GLY A 187 -35.25 -2.63 -3.68
CA GLY A 187 -35.08 -1.75 -4.84
C GLY A 187 -33.61 -1.51 -5.19
N GLY A 188 -33.35 -0.77 -6.26
CA GLY A 188 -32.00 -0.42 -6.71
C GLY A 188 -31.94 0.95 -7.38
N GLY A 189 -30.72 1.48 -7.51
CA GLY A 189 -30.42 2.80 -8.09
C GLY A 189 -28.94 3.13 -7.96
N TRP A 190 -28.55 4.33 -8.40
CA TRP A 190 -27.14 4.73 -8.50
C TRP A 190 -26.67 5.49 -7.25
N MET A 191 -25.52 5.12 -6.70
CA MET A 191 -24.83 5.86 -5.63
C MET A 191 -23.60 6.55 -6.21
N ILE A 192 -23.20 7.69 -5.64
CA ILE A 192 -21.95 8.37 -6.03
C ILE A 192 -20.79 7.57 -5.44
N ASP A 193 -19.79 7.26 -6.25
CA ASP A 193 -18.64 6.46 -5.84
C ASP A 193 -17.47 7.37 -5.45
N ALA A 194 -17.09 7.37 -4.17
CA ALA A 194 -16.10 8.28 -3.60
C ALA A 194 -14.65 7.79 -3.83
N VAL A 195 -14.30 7.47 -5.07
CA VAL A 195 -12.91 7.20 -5.45
C VAL A 195 -12.16 8.53 -5.57
N LEU A 196 -11.28 8.79 -4.59
CA LEU A 196 -10.39 9.96 -4.55
C LEU A 196 -9.37 9.94 -5.69
N ILE A 197 -9.75 10.47 -6.85
CA ILE A 197 -8.80 10.98 -7.84
C ILE A 197 -8.47 12.41 -7.43
N GLN A 198 -7.24 12.65 -6.95
CA GLN A 198 -6.78 14.01 -6.68
C GLN A 198 -6.68 14.77 -8.02
N ALA A 199 -7.61 15.70 -8.24
CA ALA A 199 -7.52 16.64 -9.35
C ALA A 199 -6.31 17.56 -9.14
N GLN A 200 -5.54 17.77 -10.21
CA GLN A 200 -4.42 18.68 -10.22
C GLN A 200 -4.95 20.13 -10.33
N ASP A 201 -4.65 20.98 -9.34
CA ASP A 201 -5.17 22.35 -9.27
C ASP A 201 -4.88 23.16 -10.54
N ASN A 202 -5.95 23.59 -11.23
CA ASN A 202 -5.84 24.50 -12.36
C ASN A 202 -5.51 25.92 -11.86
N ILE A 203 -4.28 26.37 -12.14
CA ILE A 203 -3.85 27.74 -11.86
C ILE A 203 -4.58 28.71 -12.80
N ASN A 204 -5.60 29.39 -12.28
CA ASN A 204 -6.16 30.59 -12.89
C ASN A 204 -5.08 31.68 -12.95
N ASN A 205 -4.67 32.07 -14.15
CA ASN A 205 -3.92 33.31 -14.37
C ASN A 205 -4.79 34.28 -15.17
N GLU A 206 -5.37 35.26 -14.49
CA GLU A 206 -6.06 36.37 -15.12
C GLU A 206 -5.09 37.17 -16.01
N ILE A 207 -5.41 37.30 -17.29
CA ILE A 207 -4.66 38.17 -18.20
C ILE A 207 -4.97 39.63 -17.83
N SER A 208 -4.03 40.27 -17.15
CA SER A 208 -3.96 41.73 -17.00
C SER A 208 -2.88 42.29 -17.92
N ASP A 209 -3.31 42.92 -19.01
CA ASP A 209 -2.47 43.65 -19.97
C ASP A 209 -1.81 44.87 -19.30
N PRO A 210 -0.51 45.12 -19.52
CA PRO A 210 -0.20 46.39 -20.16
C PRO A 210 0.93 46.34 -21.21
N THR A 211 0.56 46.72 -22.43
CA THR A 211 1.26 47.56 -23.42
C THR A 211 2.65 48.11 -23.03
N VAL A 212 3.64 47.96 -23.95
CA VAL A 212 4.48 49.03 -24.56
C VAL A 212 5.83 48.50 -25.08
N HIS A 213 6.01 48.50 -26.42
CA HIS A 213 7.22 48.80 -27.24
C HIS A 213 8.63 48.33 -26.76
N ILE A 214 9.53 47.74 -27.58
CA ILE A 214 10.10 48.16 -28.88
C ILE A 214 11.15 47.07 -29.27
N SER A 215 11.56 46.76 -30.51
CA SER A 215 11.18 47.12 -31.88
C SER A 215 11.80 46.14 -32.89
N PHE A 216 11.18 45.92 -34.05
CA PHE A 216 11.85 45.32 -35.22
C PHE A 216 12.76 46.36 -35.92
N ILE A 217 13.93 45.94 -36.38
CA ILE A 217 14.63 46.60 -37.50
C ILE A 217 14.81 45.56 -38.61
N ASP A 218 14.23 45.90 -39.76
CA ASP A 218 14.34 45.21 -41.03
C ASP A 218 15.60 45.68 -41.77
N ASN A 219 16.25 44.79 -42.52
CA ASN A 219 16.92 45.18 -43.76
C ASN A 219 17.28 43.97 -44.63
N SER A 220 17.02 44.12 -45.92
CA SER A 220 17.09 43.06 -46.93
C SER A 220 18.32 43.16 -47.86
N ASP A 221 18.47 42.10 -48.66
CA ASP A 221 18.92 42.11 -50.06
C ASP A 221 20.41 42.03 -50.50
N LYS A 222 20.60 41.14 -51.50
CA LYS A 222 21.61 41.08 -52.59
C LYS A 222 22.95 40.32 -52.43
N VAL A 223 22.95 39.06 -52.92
CA VAL A 223 23.61 38.58 -54.17
C VAL A 223 24.83 39.42 -54.64
N GLN A 224 26.07 38.92 -54.80
CA GLN A 224 26.54 38.00 -55.87
C GLN A 224 28.02 37.54 -55.70
N GLU A 225 28.38 36.42 -56.36
CA GLU A 225 29.71 36.03 -56.94
C GLU A 225 30.96 35.58 -56.12
N VAL A 226 31.20 34.25 -56.20
CA VAL A 226 32.45 33.53 -56.62
C VAL A 226 33.82 33.86 -56.00
N ALA A 227 34.41 32.85 -55.32
CA ALA A 227 35.77 32.34 -55.60
C ALA A 227 35.98 30.94 -54.98
N ASN A 228 36.66 30.05 -55.71
CA ASN A 228 37.05 28.71 -55.23
C ASN A 228 38.23 28.78 -54.25
N ASN A 229 38.28 27.84 -53.30
CA ASN A 229 39.52 27.11 -53.01
C ASN A 229 39.19 25.75 -52.39
N GLU A 230 39.68 24.69 -53.03
CA GLU A 230 39.64 23.33 -52.49
C GLU A 230 40.71 23.18 -51.40
N GLN A 231 40.33 22.64 -50.25
CA GLN A 231 41.29 21.96 -49.39
C GLN A 231 40.61 20.83 -48.64
N GLU A 232 40.94 19.59 -49.02
CA GLU A 232 40.49 18.39 -48.33
C GLU A 232 41.07 18.37 -46.91
N HIS A 233 40.21 18.54 -45.91
CA HIS A 233 40.44 18.03 -44.56
C HIS A 233 39.23 17.18 -44.17
N SER A 234 39.50 15.92 -43.86
CA SER A 234 38.53 14.97 -43.31
C SER A 234 38.02 15.48 -41.96
N LYS A 235 36.90 16.20 -41.96
CA LYS A 235 36.19 16.54 -40.74
C LYS A 235 35.57 15.26 -40.18
N GLU A 236 36.06 14.83 -39.02
CA GLU A 236 35.23 14.04 -38.10
C GLU A 236 33.92 14.81 -37.89
N LYS A 237 32.79 14.13 -38.07
CA LYS A 237 31.49 14.70 -37.72
C LYS A 237 31.48 14.88 -36.19
N PRO A 238 31.15 16.07 -35.65
CA PRO A 238 30.88 16.17 -34.23
C PRO A 238 29.70 15.27 -33.88
N ILE A 239 29.87 14.43 -32.86
CA ILE A 239 28.78 13.68 -32.25
C ILE A 239 27.91 14.73 -31.55
N ILE A 240 26.71 14.98 -32.08
CA ILE A 240 25.72 15.82 -31.42
C ILE A 240 25.04 14.93 -30.37
N LEU A 241 25.34 15.17 -29.09
CA LEU A 241 24.66 14.50 -27.99
C LEU A 241 23.17 14.86 -28.04
N ASN A 242 22.31 13.86 -27.98
CA ASN A 242 20.87 14.02 -27.86
C ASN A 242 20.50 14.33 -26.40
N THR A 243 20.66 15.59 -26.00
CA THR A 243 20.37 16.05 -24.64
C THR A 243 18.93 16.58 -24.50
N LEU A 244 18.18 16.09 -23.51
CA LEU A 244 16.92 16.67 -23.06
C LEU A 244 17.14 17.50 -21.80
N SER A 245 16.60 18.71 -21.74
CA SER A 245 16.44 19.46 -20.48
C SER A 245 14.94 19.60 -20.21
N THR A 246 14.47 19.15 -19.06
CA THR A 246 13.04 19.10 -18.73
C THR A 246 12.78 19.21 -17.22
N THR A 247 11.51 19.34 -16.86
CA THR A 247 11.00 19.53 -15.49
C THR A 247 9.69 18.77 -15.32
N PRO A 248 9.21 18.50 -14.10
CA PRO A 248 7.96 17.75 -13.86
C PRO A 248 6.77 18.25 -14.69
N ASN A 249 6.51 19.56 -14.71
CA ASN A 249 5.38 20.17 -15.42
C ASN A 249 5.54 20.12 -16.95
N GLN A 250 6.78 20.07 -17.47
CA GLN A 250 7.04 19.92 -18.90
C GLN A 250 6.92 18.47 -19.37
N LEU A 251 7.20 17.52 -18.48
CA LEU A 251 7.19 16.09 -18.77
C LEU A 251 5.80 15.46 -18.52
N GLY A 252 5.01 16.03 -17.60
CA GLY A 252 3.70 15.49 -17.20
C GLY A 252 3.77 14.12 -16.53
N SER A 253 4.96 13.68 -16.12
CA SER A 253 5.24 12.33 -15.63
C SER A 253 6.44 12.32 -14.68
N ALA A 254 6.46 11.34 -13.78
CA ALA A 254 7.58 11.02 -12.89
C ALA A 254 8.70 10.19 -13.59
N VAL A 255 8.42 9.57 -14.75
CA VAL A 255 9.39 8.74 -15.49
C VAL A 255 10.12 9.55 -16.54
N LEU A 256 11.44 9.60 -16.42
CA LEU A 256 12.31 10.20 -17.43
C LEU A 256 12.30 9.36 -18.73
N PRO A 257 12.20 10.00 -19.91
CA PRO A 257 12.06 9.30 -21.18
C PRO A 257 13.35 8.59 -21.59
N SER A 258 13.24 7.51 -22.36
CA SER A 258 14.41 6.83 -22.94
C SER A 258 14.79 7.42 -24.30
N GLY A 259 15.94 7.04 -24.85
CA GLY A 259 16.40 7.49 -26.19
C GLY A 259 17.23 8.79 -26.21
N TYR A 260 17.53 9.37 -25.04
CA TYR A 260 18.44 10.50 -24.88
C TYR A 260 19.83 10.06 -24.42
N ASP A 261 20.87 10.74 -24.89
CA ASP A 261 22.25 10.55 -24.41
C ASP A 261 22.44 11.18 -23.03
N GLU A 262 21.73 12.27 -22.75
CA GLU A 262 21.72 12.95 -21.46
C GLU A 262 20.36 13.59 -21.17
N ILE A 263 19.89 13.50 -19.92
CA ILE A 263 18.67 14.15 -19.45
C ILE A 263 19.02 15.03 -18.27
N VAL A 264 18.70 16.32 -18.31
CA VAL A 264 18.74 17.22 -17.15
C VAL A 264 17.30 17.39 -16.65
N PHE A 265 17.05 16.99 -15.41
CA PHE A 265 15.75 17.07 -14.75
C PHE A 265 15.83 18.00 -13.55
N GLU A 266 15.12 19.13 -13.62
CA GLU A 266 15.18 20.17 -12.58
C GLU A 266 13.85 20.28 -11.82
N LEU A 267 13.93 20.33 -10.50
CA LEU A 267 12.79 20.50 -9.58
C LEU A 267 12.85 21.88 -8.92
N SER A 268 11.71 22.55 -8.82
CA SER A 268 11.55 23.80 -8.07
C SER A 268 10.18 23.85 -7.39
N ASP A 269 9.98 24.79 -6.48
CA ASP A 269 8.63 25.04 -5.96
C ASP A 269 7.68 25.43 -7.11
N GLY A 270 6.47 24.88 -7.10
CA GLY A 270 5.50 24.99 -8.20
C GLY A 270 5.80 24.14 -9.45
N ASN A 271 6.94 23.44 -9.51
CA ASN A 271 7.34 22.54 -10.60
C ASN A 271 8.10 21.35 -10.03
N TRP A 272 7.36 20.47 -9.36
CA TRP A 272 7.87 19.42 -8.47
C TRP A 272 7.09 18.12 -8.67
N THR A 273 7.78 16.99 -8.49
CA THR A 273 7.16 15.67 -8.34
C THR A 273 7.71 15.01 -7.08
N LYS A 274 6.88 14.23 -6.38
CA LYS A 274 7.30 13.46 -5.21
C LYS A 274 8.29 12.36 -5.60
N ASP A 275 8.01 11.68 -6.71
CA ASP A 275 8.74 10.51 -7.15
C ASP A 275 9.38 10.77 -8.52
N ILE A 276 10.59 10.24 -8.70
CA ILE A 276 11.39 10.37 -9.92
C ILE A 276 11.87 8.97 -10.30
N ILE A 277 11.73 8.59 -11.56
CA ILE A 277 12.15 7.29 -12.08
C ILE A 277 13.10 7.53 -13.26
N LEU A 278 14.33 7.00 -13.15
CA LEU A 278 15.31 7.04 -14.24
C LEU A 278 14.81 6.27 -15.48
N PRO A 279 15.31 6.57 -16.69
CA PRO A 279 14.86 5.91 -17.91
C PRO A 279 14.88 4.37 -17.80
N LEU A 280 13.84 3.75 -18.36
CA LEU A 280 13.59 2.31 -18.27
C LEU A 280 14.39 1.51 -19.32
N GLN A 281 14.65 2.09 -20.49
CA GLN A 281 15.46 1.49 -21.56
C GLN A 281 16.62 2.43 -21.98
N PRO A 282 17.55 2.75 -21.06
CA PRO A 282 18.72 3.56 -21.38
C PRO A 282 19.70 2.80 -22.28
N LEU A 283 20.42 3.53 -23.13
CA LEU A 283 21.56 3.01 -23.86
C LEU A 283 22.81 3.06 -22.97
N ASP A 284 23.83 2.27 -23.30
CA ASP A 284 25.11 2.32 -22.60
C ASP A 284 25.66 3.75 -22.59
N LYS A 285 26.00 4.26 -21.41
CA LYS A 285 26.45 5.64 -21.13
C LYS A 285 25.41 6.74 -21.32
N SER A 286 24.12 6.42 -21.48
CA SER A 286 23.05 7.40 -21.27
C SER A 286 23.17 8.01 -19.86
N ARG A 287 22.93 9.31 -19.75
CA ARG A 287 23.07 10.08 -18.50
C ARG A 287 21.76 10.68 -18.02
N ALA A 288 21.63 10.82 -16.71
CA ALA A 288 20.59 11.62 -16.08
C ALA A 288 21.21 12.51 -14.99
N VAL A 289 20.87 13.80 -14.98
CA VAL A 289 21.27 14.78 -13.99
C VAL A 289 20.01 15.25 -13.28
N ILE A 290 19.90 14.98 -11.99
CA ILE A 290 18.75 15.38 -11.17
C ILE A 290 19.17 16.55 -10.29
N LYS A 291 18.48 17.69 -10.41
CA LYS A 291 18.73 18.89 -9.61
C LYS A 291 17.48 19.31 -8.87
N SER A 292 17.59 19.67 -7.59
CA SER A 292 16.46 20.24 -6.85
C SER A 292 16.79 21.57 -6.20
N SER A 293 15.92 22.54 -6.43
CA SER A 293 15.80 23.80 -5.68
C SER A 293 14.51 23.85 -4.86
N ALA A 294 13.67 22.81 -4.94
CA ALA A 294 12.37 22.75 -4.27
C ALA A 294 12.51 22.58 -2.76
N THR A 295 11.62 23.25 -2.01
CA THR A 295 11.53 23.17 -0.56
C THR A 295 10.99 21.80 -0.11
N PHE A 296 10.19 21.14 -0.96
CA PHE A 296 9.70 19.78 -0.75
C PHE A 296 10.72 18.72 -1.20
N ASN A 297 10.95 17.70 -0.37
CA ASN A 297 11.82 16.57 -0.72
C ASN A 297 11.16 15.70 -1.81
N ALA A 298 11.91 15.42 -2.89
CA ALA A 298 11.56 14.40 -3.87
C ALA A 298 12.34 13.10 -3.60
N TYR A 299 11.98 12.02 -4.27
CA TYR A 299 12.52 10.67 -4.06
C TYR A 299 12.84 10.02 -5.42
N LEU A 300 14.11 9.73 -5.65
CA LEU A 300 14.56 9.01 -6.83
C LEU A 300 14.51 7.51 -6.57
N GLN A 301 13.67 6.82 -7.35
CA GLN A 301 13.42 5.40 -7.21
C GLN A 301 14.49 4.59 -7.96
N LEU A 302 15.42 4.00 -7.22
CA LEU A 302 16.44 3.08 -7.72
C LEU A 302 15.96 1.62 -7.52
N PRO A 303 16.45 0.63 -8.29
CA PRO A 303 16.02 -0.76 -8.15
C PRO A 303 16.28 -1.42 -6.79
N PHE A 304 17.02 -0.75 -5.91
CA PHE A 304 17.54 -1.27 -4.64
C PHE A 304 17.36 -0.31 -3.45
N ALA A 305 16.89 0.92 -3.66
CA ALA A 305 16.70 1.94 -2.62
C ALA A 305 15.89 3.12 -3.15
N SER A 306 15.32 3.93 -2.25
CA SER A 306 14.85 5.27 -2.58
C SER A 306 15.88 6.30 -2.13
N LEU A 307 16.33 7.16 -3.05
CA LEU A 307 17.28 8.24 -2.75
C LEU A 307 16.53 9.57 -2.57
N LYS A 308 16.62 10.14 -1.37
CA LYS A 308 16.05 11.45 -1.05
C LYS A 308 16.78 12.58 -1.79
N ILE A 309 16.01 13.42 -2.47
CA ILE A 309 16.46 14.61 -3.20
C ILE A 309 15.93 15.85 -2.48
N SER A 310 16.80 16.53 -1.74
CA SER A 310 16.49 17.75 -0.98
C SER A 310 16.91 19.03 -1.72
N ALA A 311 16.44 20.20 -1.29
CA ALA A 311 16.88 21.50 -1.80
C ALA A 311 18.42 21.61 -1.84
N GLY A 312 18.96 22.05 -2.97
CA GLY A 312 20.40 22.17 -3.23
C GLY A 312 21.09 20.88 -3.70
N SER A 313 20.37 19.76 -3.84
CA SER A 313 20.95 18.50 -4.35
C SER A 313 21.19 18.55 -5.86
N GLU A 314 22.34 18.03 -6.30
CA GLU A 314 22.64 17.72 -7.70
C GLU A 314 23.30 16.33 -7.77
N TYR A 315 22.65 15.39 -8.47
CA TYR A 315 23.13 14.02 -8.65
C TYR A 315 23.27 13.68 -10.14
N LEU A 316 24.38 13.05 -10.52
CA LEU A 316 24.61 12.54 -11.87
C LEU A 316 24.51 11.00 -11.86
N PHE A 317 23.83 10.44 -12.85
CA PHE A 317 23.71 9.01 -13.07
C PHE A 317 24.19 8.71 -14.48
N GLU A 318 25.00 7.66 -14.65
CA GLU A 318 25.43 7.13 -15.96
C GLU A 318 25.02 5.66 -16.04
N TYR A 319 24.27 5.27 -17.08
CA TYR A 319 23.87 3.88 -17.26
C TYR A 319 25.03 3.03 -17.75
N ARG A 320 25.23 1.88 -17.14
CA ARG A 320 26.30 0.94 -17.43
C ARG A 320 25.72 -0.41 -17.83
N SER A 321 25.81 -0.72 -19.13
CA SER A 321 25.22 -1.93 -19.70
C SER A 321 25.87 -3.24 -19.23
N ASP A 322 27.14 -3.18 -18.84
CA ASP A 322 27.92 -4.31 -18.30
C ASP A 322 27.45 -4.78 -16.92
N ILE A 323 26.81 -3.89 -16.14
CA ILE A 323 26.16 -4.22 -14.85
C ILE A 323 24.64 -4.01 -14.88
N GLN A 324 24.08 -3.66 -16.04
CA GLN A 324 22.65 -3.34 -16.26
C GLN A 324 22.05 -2.36 -15.25
N GLN A 325 22.84 -1.39 -14.78
CA GLN A 325 22.47 -0.49 -13.69
C GLN A 325 22.96 0.95 -13.92
N TRP A 326 22.27 1.88 -13.26
CA TRP A 326 22.69 3.27 -13.15
C TRP A 326 23.81 3.40 -12.12
N HIS A 327 24.93 3.96 -12.54
CA HIS A 327 26.09 4.28 -11.71
C HIS A 327 25.98 5.72 -11.20
N ILE A 328 26.05 5.91 -9.88
CA ILE A 328 25.88 7.23 -9.24
C ILE A 328 27.22 7.96 -9.18
N MET A 329 27.21 9.23 -9.60
CA MET A 329 28.39 10.09 -9.75
C MET A 329 28.04 11.52 -9.34
N GLY A 330 29.07 12.36 -9.13
CA GLY A 330 28.91 13.77 -8.80
C GLY A 330 29.55 14.15 -7.46
N ALA A 331 29.28 15.37 -7.00
CA ALA A 331 29.70 15.83 -5.68
C ALA A 331 28.87 15.14 -4.58
N GLY A 332 29.49 14.79 -3.45
CA GLY A 332 28.83 14.05 -2.37
C GLY A 332 28.64 12.55 -2.62
N ILE A 333 29.35 11.99 -3.61
CA ILE A 333 29.44 10.54 -3.84
C ILE A 333 30.89 10.08 -3.65
N ASN A 334 31.13 9.21 -2.66
CA ASN A 334 32.45 8.68 -2.36
C ASN A 334 32.66 7.32 -3.03
N HIS A 335 33.65 7.20 -3.91
CA HIS A 335 34.03 5.92 -4.54
C HIS A 335 35.32 5.41 -3.92
N ILE A 336 35.26 4.26 -3.25
CA ILE A 336 36.36 3.68 -2.46
C ILE A 336 36.51 2.17 -2.71
N THR A 337 37.69 1.64 -2.44
CA THR A 337 38.01 0.21 -2.58
C THR A 337 38.85 -0.25 -1.37
N PRO A 338 38.97 -1.57 -1.11
CA PRO A 338 39.86 -2.08 -0.07
C PRO A 338 41.31 -1.56 -0.15
N ASN A 339 41.87 -1.33 -1.34
CA ASN A 339 43.20 -0.75 -1.51
C ASN A 339 43.28 0.75 -1.14
N SER A 340 42.16 1.48 -1.11
CA SER A 340 42.15 2.91 -0.74
C SER A 340 41.87 3.15 0.75
N VAL A 341 41.05 2.32 1.41
CA VAL A 341 40.67 2.50 2.83
C VAL A 341 40.85 1.28 3.74
N GLY A 342 41.14 0.10 3.18
CA GLY A 342 41.20 -1.16 3.92
C GLY A 342 39.82 -1.73 4.23
N SER A 343 39.73 -2.53 5.30
CA SER A 343 38.50 -3.23 5.72
C SER A 343 37.52 -2.37 6.52
N VAL A 344 37.81 -1.08 6.75
CA VAL A 344 36.96 -0.18 7.53
C VAL A 344 36.56 0.99 6.65
N ILE A 345 35.27 1.21 6.47
CA ILE A 345 34.75 2.38 5.75
C ILE A 345 34.88 3.61 6.69
N PRO A 346 35.47 4.73 6.24
CA PRO A 346 35.68 5.91 7.08
C PRO A 346 34.39 6.49 7.67
N ASP A 347 34.47 7.02 8.90
CA ASP A 347 33.34 7.67 9.59
C ASP A 347 32.84 8.93 8.86
N ASN A 348 31.53 9.17 9.01
CA ASN A 348 30.80 10.31 8.44
C ASN A 348 30.94 10.46 6.91
N PRO A 349 30.58 9.42 6.13
CA PRO A 349 30.48 9.56 4.68
C PRO A 349 29.42 10.60 4.30
N ASP A 350 29.84 11.63 3.57
CA ASP A 350 28.91 12.56 2.91
C ASP A 350 28.05 11.79 1.89
N GLY A 351 26.72 11.89 2.03
CA GLY A 351 25.74 11.36 1.07
C GLY A 351 25.82 9.84 0.88
N ILE A 352 26.35 9.43 -0.27
CA ILE A 352 26.40 8.03 -0.72
C ILE A 352 27.86 7.57 -0.84
N THR A 353 28.17 6.39 -0.33
CA THR A 353 29.48 5.76 -0.49
C THR A 353 29.38 4.44 -1.24
N CYS A 354 30.10 4.33 -2.35
CA CYS A 354 30.25 3.12 -3.14
C CYS A 354 31.58 2.43 -2.77
N TYR A 355 31.50 1.27 -2.12
CA TYR A 355 32.64 0.42 -1.79
C TYR A 355 32.68 -0.77 -2.76
N VAL A 356 33.70 -0.82 -3.63
CA VAL A 356 33.80 -1.82 -4.69
C VAL A 356 35.00 -2.73 -4.46
N MET A 357 34.78 -4.05 -4.56
CA MET A 357 35.81 -5.08 -4.44
C MET A 357 36.02 -5.84 -5.75
N GLU A 358 37.28 -6.12 -6.06
CA GLU A 358 37.73 -6.95 -7.18
C GLU A 358 38.69 -8.04 -6.69
N SER A 359 39.05 -9.03 -7.51
CA SER A 359 39.81 -10.20 -7.02
C SER A 359 41.20 -9.89 -6.44
N GLU A 360 41.84 -8.80 -6.87
CA GLU A 360 43.12 -8.29 -6.35
C GLU A 360 42.94 -7.04 -5.44
N ASP A 361 41.70 -6.64 -5.19
CA ASP A 361 41.30 -5.48 -4.36
C ASP A 361 40.13 -5.90 -3.46
N TRP A 362 40.46 -6.68 -2.42
CA TRP A 362 39.50 -7.46 -1.64
C TRP A 362 39.89 -7.56 -0.17
N VAL A 363 38.90 -7.60 0.72
CA VAL A 363 39.02 -7.92 2.15
C VAL A 363 38.03 -9.00 2.56
N PRO A 364 38.36 -9.85 3.57
CA PRO A 364 37.47 -10.91 4.05
C PRO A 364 36.24 -10.38 4.79
N GLU A 365 36.35 -9.22 5.43
CA GLU A 365 35.29 -8.61 6.22
C GLU A 365 35.36 -7.08 6.07
N ILE A 366 34.20 -6.42 6.07
CA ILE A 366 34.07 -4.97 5.97
C ILE A 366 33.32 -4.46 7.20
N THR A 367 33.87 -3.46 7.88
CA THR A 367 33.22 -2.73 8.98
C THR A 367 32.65 -1.42 8.44
N LEU A 368 31.34 -1.24 8.57
CA LEU A 368 30.65 0.03 8.33
C LEU A 368 31.11 1.09 9.36
N PRO A 369 31.02 2.39 9.08
CA PRO A 369 31.40 3.42 10.04
C PRO A 369 30.48 3.45 11.26
N SER A 370 30.98 3.99 12.37
CA SER A 370 30.25 4.10 13.64
C SER A 370 29.18 5.19 13.62
N SER A 371 29.34 6.21 12.77
CA SER A 371 28.37 7.30 12.58
C SER A 371 28.29 7.79 11.13
N ALA A 372 27.13 8.29 10.74
CA ALA A 372 26.88 9.05 9.52
C ALA A 372 25.74 10.06 9.71
N ASN A 373 25.39 10.80 8.66
CA ASN A 373 24.16 11.59 8.64
C ASN A 373 22.93 10.68 8.50
N ASP A 374 21.77 11.15 8.95
CA ASP A 374 20.50 10.43 8.79
C ASP A 374 20.19 10.20 7.30
N GLU A 375 19.74 8.98 6.97
CA GLU A 375 19.50 8.50 5.59
C GLU A 375 20.77 8.42 4.69
N SER A 376 21.99 8.56 5.21
CA SER A 376 23.23 8.25 4.46
C SER A 376 23.22 6.81 3.96
N LEU A 377 23.76 6.58 2.74
CA LEU A 377 23.78 5.27 2.09
C LEU A 377 25.21 4.74 1.88
N ILE A 378 25.39 3.43 2.09
CA ILE A 378 26.59 2.69 1.69
C ILE A 378 26.17 1.57 0.73
N ILE A 379 26.71 1.57 -0.47
CA ILE A 379 26.51 0.55 -1.51
C ILE A 379 27.80 -0.26 -1.61
N ILE A 380 27.72 -1.56 -1.34
CA ILE A 380 28.86 -2.49 -1.37
C ILE A 380 28.67 -3.45 -2.55
N ARG A 381 29.67 -3.54 -3.43
CA ARG A 381 29.66 -4.39 -4.63
C ARG A 381 30.91 -5.26 -4.68
N SER A 382 30.79 -6.49 -5.17
CA SER A 382 31.94 -7.38 -5.35
C SER A 382 31.95 -8.10 -6.69
N THR A 383 33.09 -8.10 -7.36
CA THR A 383 33.43 -9.03 -8.46
C THR A 383 34.55 -9.99 -8.05
N ALA A 384 34.95 -9.98 -6.77
CA ALA A 384 36.03 -10.80 -6.25
C ALA A 384 35.65 -12.30 -6.22
N ILE A 385 36.59 -13.17 -6.59
CA ILE A 385 36.42 -14.64 -6.57
C ILE A 385 36.24 -15.20 -5.15
N LYS A 386 36.63 -14.45 -4.12
CA LYS A 386 36.52 -14.84 -2.71
C LYS A 386 35.35 -14.14 -2.04
N ASP A 387 34.61 -14.88 -1.24
CA ASP A 387 33.49 -14.34 -0.46
C ASP A 387 33.98 -13.42 0.67
N SER A 388 33.23 -12.36 0.96
CA SER A 388 33.44 -11.45 2.11
C SER A 388 32.23 -11.43 3.05
N THR A 389 32.35 -10.80 4.22
CA THR A 389 31.24 -10.53 5.16
C THR A 389 31.15 -9.05 5.54
N ILE A 390 30.01 -8.64 6.11
CA ILE A 390 29.88 -7.35 6.81
C ILE A 390 29.89 -7.60 8.32
N SER A 391 30.77 -6.89 9.04
CA SER A 391 30.83 -6.91 10.49
C SER A 391 29.52 -6.42 11.11
N HIS A 392 29.07 -7.09 12.17
CA HIS A 392 27.83 -6.75 12.88
C HIS A 392 27.96 -5.56 13.83
N GLU A 393 29.16 -5.02 14.05
CA GLU A 393 29.47 -4.03 15.12
C GLU A 393 28.59 -2.76 15.10
N HIS A 394 28.25 -2.26 13.91
CA HIS A 394 27.47 -1.04 13.72
C HIS A 394 26.09 -1.25 13.04
N LEU A 395 25.70 -2.52 12.83
CA LEU A 395 24.37 -2.87 12.32
C LEU A 395 23.32 -2.78 13.43
N LEU A 396 22.08 -2.47 13.05
CA LEU A 396 20.93 -2.57 13.95
C LEU A 396 20.63 -4.05 14.29
N TYR A 397 20.69 -4.91 13.27
CA TYR A 397 20.50 -6.36 13.37
C TYR A 397 21.60 -7.09 12.61
N GLY A 398 22.18 -8.12 13.23
CA GLY A 398 23.25 -8.94 12.66
C GLY A 398 22.75 -9.97 11.66
N SER A 399 22.15 -9.53 10.55
CA SER A 399 21.75 -10.41 9.45
C SER A 399 22.97 -11.07 8.78
N THR A 400 22.73 -12.15 8.05
CA THR A 400 23.74 -12.84 7.26
C THR A 400 24.08 -12.05 6.00
N THR A 401 25.37 -11.73 5.83
CA THR A 401 25.88 -10.79 4.82
C THR A 401 27.03 -11.36 4.00
N THR A 402 26.97 -12.65 3.62
CA THR A 402 28.00 -13.24 2.74
C THR A 402 27.93 -12.62 1.35
N ILE A 403 28.95 -11.84 1.00
CA ILE A 403 29.14 -11.15 -0.27
C ILE A 403 29.91 -12.06 -1.21
N LYS A 404 29.29 -12.45 -2.32
CA LYS A 404 29.84 -13.27 -3.40
C LYS A 404 30.11 -12.42 -4.63
N ALA A 405 30.80 -12.98 -5.63
CA ALA A 405 30.95 -12.34 -6.93
C ALA A 405 29.57 -12.05 -7.56
N GLY A 406 29.36 -10.81 -8.00
CA GLY A 406 28.10 -10.31 -8.57
C GLY A 406 27.12 -9.71 -7.57
N ASP A 407 27.37 -9.82 -6.25
CA ASP A 407 26.46 -9.28 -5.24
C ASP A 407 26.54 -7.75 -5.10
N GLN A 408 25.39 -7.17 -4.74
CA GLN A 408 25.29 -5.82 -4.19
C GLN A 408 24.54 -5.87 -2.85
N TYR A 409 25.09 -5.20 -1.84
CA TYR A 409 24.42 -4.89 -0.57
C TYR A 409 24.28 -3.38 -0.43
N VAL A 410 23.19 -2.92 0.18
CA VAL A 410 22.92 -1.50 0.45
C VAL A 410 22.55 -1.32 1.90
N PHE A 411 23.25 -0.43 2.59
CA PHE A 411 23.01 -0.08 3.99
C PHE A 411 22.56 1.37 4.09
N LYS A 412 21.63 1.65 5.00
CA LYS A 412 21.15 3.00 5.30
C LYS A 412 21.37 3.32 6.78
N TYR A 413 21.83 4.53 7.09
CA TYR A 413 22.01 4.95 8.48
C TYR A 413 20.73 5.57 9.03
N LEU A 414 20.20 5.01 10.13
CA LEU A 414 19.06 5.57 10.84
C LEU A 414 19.55 6.39 12.03
N GLY A 415 19.57 7.71 11.90
CA GLY A 415 20.08 8.65 12.91
C GLY A 415 19.31 8.58 14.23
N LYS A 416 18.00 8.30 14.20
CA LYS A 416 17.19 8.04 15.41
C LYS A 416 17.67 6.82 16.22
N LEU A 417 18.35 5.85 15.58
CA LEU A 417 18.85 4.62 16.21
C LEU A 417 20.37 4.60 16.38
N ASN A 418 21.10 5.50 15.70
CA ASN A 418 22.56 5.49 15.57
C ASN A 418 23.10 4.12 15.10
N ARG A 419 22.46 3.56 14.06
CA ARG A 419 22.76 2.23 13.52
C ARG A 419 22.52 2.18 12.02
N TRP A 420 23.26 1.30 11.35
CA TRP A 420 23.02 0.93 9.96
C TRP A 420 21.97 -0.17 9.87
N VAL A 421 20.97 0.00 9.01
CA VAL A 421 20.04 -1.05 8.59
C VAL A 421 20.43 -1.57 7.22
N LEU A 422 20.13 -2.85 6.97
CA LEU A 422 20.26 -3.47 5.66
C LEU A 422 19.03 -3.10 4.82
N GLU A 423 19.21 -2.17 3.89
CA GLU A 423 18.18 -1.63 2.99
C GLU A 423 17.91 -2.61 1.83
N SER A 424 18.97 -3.21 1.28
CA SER A 424 18.87 -4.17 0.18
C SER A 424 20.00 -5.20 0.23
N ALA A 425 19.67 -6.45 -0.09
CA ALA A 425 20.59 -7.57 -0.10
C ALA A 425 20.26 -8.52 -1.27
N PRO A 426 21.22 -9.33 -1.73
CA PRO A 426 20.97 -10.38 -2.70
C PRO A 426 19.94 -11.39 -2.16
N THR A 427 19.02 -11.81 -3.01
CA THR A 427 18.12 -12.94 -2.71
C THR A 427 18.78 -14.25 -3.12
N ARG A 428 18.81 -15.23 -2.22
CA ARG A 428 19.31 -16.59 -2.51
C ARG A 428 18.14 -17.50 -2.83
N ASN A 429 18.06 -18.01 -4.05
CA ASN A 429 17.10 -19.06 -4.40
C ASN A 429 17.69 -20.43 -4.06
N ILE A 430 16.89 -21.33 -3.50
CA ILE A 430 17.23 -22.73 -3.23
C ILE A 430 16.14 -23.66 -3.77
N SER A 431 16.54 -24.86 -4.20
CA SER A 431 15.65 -25.99 -4.51
C SER A 431 15.51 -26.90 -3.29
N VAL A 432 14.44 -27.69 -3.27
CA VAL A 432 14.30 -28.85 -2.36
C VAL A 432 15.45 -29.85 -2.54
N ASP A 433 16.02 -29.97 -3.75
CA ASP A 433 17.15 -30.87 -4.04
C ASP A 433 18.46 -30.46 -3.32
N ASP A 434 18.57 -29.22 -2.84
CA ASP A 434 19.77 -28.70 -2.16
C ASP A 434 19.88 -29.18 -0.70
N PHE A 435 18.82 -29.80 -0.15
CA PHE A 435 18.77 -30.25 1.25
C PHE A 435 17.92 -31.52 1.43
N GLN A 436 17.95 -32.14 2.62
CA GLN A 436 17.21 -33.38 2.88
C GLN A 436 15.87 -33.17 3.59
N SER A 437 15.83 -32.29 4.59
CA SER A 437 14.64 -32.10 5.45
C SER A 437 14.58 -30.75 6.17
N GLU A 438 15.73 -30.10 6.37
CA GLU A 438 15.87 -28.77 6.97
C GLU A 438 16.57 -27.86 5.96
N ILE A 439 16.01 -26.66 5.74
CA ILE A 439 16.59 -25.62 4.89
C ILE A 439 17.99 -25.28 5.43
N PRO A 440 19.01 -25.10 4.57
CA PRO A 440 20.36 -24.76 5.02
C PRO A 440 20.42 -23.38 5.72
N PHE A 441 21.47 -23.17 6.51
CA PHE A 441 21.77 -21.84 7.09
C PHE A 441 21.87 -20.80 5.95
N PRO A 442 21.18 -19.64 6.04
CA PRO A 442 21.18 -18.62 4.98
C PRO A 442 22.58 -18.15 4.57
N THR A 443 22.76 -17.70 3.33
CA THR A 443 24.01 -17.04 2.86
C THR A 443 23.78 -15.62 2.34
N ALA A 444 22.64 -15.03 2.71
CA ALA A 444 22.28 -13.61 2.64
C ALA A 444 21.02 -13.42 3.49
N GLN A 445 20.64 -12.16 3.76
CA GLN A 445 19.44 -11.87 4.55
C GLN A 445 18.16 -12.48 3.96
N THR A 446 17.98 -12.57 2.64
CA THR A 446 16.76 -13.18 2.06
C THR A 446 17.06 -14.48 1.34
N THR A 447 16.39 -15.56 1.77
CA THR A 447 16.39 -16.87 1.09
C THR A 447 14.97 -17.20 0.60
N VAL A 448 14.84 -17.72 -0.61
CA VAL A 448 13.58 -18.11 -1.25
C VAL A 448 13.66 -19.59 -1.63
N LEU A 449 12.74 -20.38 -1.09
CA LEU A 449 12.49 -21.75 -1.50
C LEU A 449 11.27 -21.78 -2.42
N ALA A 450 11.46 -22.27 -3.65
CA ALA A 450 10.38 -22.49 -4.61
C ALA A 450 10.13 -24.00 -4.77
N ILE A 451 8.94 -24.44 -4.35
CA ILE A 451 8.50 -25.83 -4.46
C ILE A 451 7.59 -25.95 -5.69
N THR A 452 7.87 -26.92 -6.56
CA THR A 452 7.15 -27.21 -7.79
C THR A 452 6.85 -28.70 -7.87
N ASN A 453 6.00 -29.13 -8.80
CA ASN A 453 5.76 -30.55 -9.04
C ASN A 453 7.04 -31.37 -9.37
N ASN A 454 8.10 -30.72 -9.88
CA ASN A 454 9.35 -31.39 -10.25
C ASN A 454 10.34 -31.59 -9.08
N ASN A 455 10.23 -30.77 -8.03
CA ASN A 455 11.10 -30.76 -6.85
C ASN A 455 10.27 -30.75 -5.55
N TRP A 456 9.18 -31.50 -5.51
CA TRP A 456 8.26 -31.51 -4.36
C TRP A 456 8.83 -32.28 -3.16
N CYS A 457 8.61 -31.77 -1.95
CA CYS A 457 8.76 -32.52 -0.69
C CYS A 457 7.49 -32.42 0.17
N GLY A 458 7.15 -33.50 0.87
CA GLY A 458 5.96 -33.51 1.74
C GLY A 458 6.12 -32.75 3.06
N ARG A 459 7.34 -32.36 3.43
CA ARG A 459 7.64 -31.58 4.64
C ARG A 459 8.91 -30.77 4.47
N VAL A 460 8.88 -29.53 4.93
CA VAL A 460 10.04 -28.62 5.03
C VAL A 460 10.20 -28.10 6.45
N ARG A 461 11.43 -27.95 6.94
CA ARG A 461 11.74 -27.33 8.24
C ARG A 461 12.66 -26.12 8.05
N LEU A 462 12.39 -25.03 8.79
CA LEU A 462 13.29 -23.87 8.87
C LEU A 462 14.54 -24.20 9.71
N PRO A 463 15.73 -23.65 9.37
CA PRO A 463 16.96 -23.97 10.07
C PRO A 463 16.87 -23.57 11.55
N LYS A 464 17.52 -24.35 12.42
CA LYS A 464 17.51 -24.05 13.86
C LYS A 464 18.09 -22.68 14.23
N ASN A 465 19.02 -22.13 13.45
CA ASN A 465 19.60 -20.81 13.67
C ASN A 465 19.77 -20.07 12.34
N ALA A 466 19.76 -18.75 12.37
CA ALA A 466 20.14 -17.86 11.27
C ALA A 466 20.80 -16.58 11.82
N GLY A 467 21.19 -15.66 10.93
CA GLY A 467 21.49 -14.27 11.29
C GLY A 467 20.22 -13.55 11.76
N ASP A 468 20.38 -12.50 12.56
CA ASP A 468 19.23 -11.77 13.10
C ASP A 468 18.51 -10.99 11.99
N ARG A 469 17.18 -11.11 11.92
CA ARG A 469 16.34 -10.62 10.81
C ARG A 469 16.67 -11.20 9.43
N ASP A 470 17.36 -12.35 9.37
CA ASP A 470 17.34 -13.18 8.16
C ASP A 470 15.89 -13.61 7.86
N LYS A 471 15.53 -13.63 6.58
CA LYS A 471 14.19 -13.84 6.04
C LYS A 471 14.17 -15.10 5.18
N ILE A 472 13.20 -15.99 5.41
CA ILE A 472 12.94 -17.15 4.54
C ILE A 472 11.53 -17.01 3.98
N LYS A 473 11.41 -17.12 2.66
CA LYS A 473 10.13 -17.23 1.95
C LYS A 473 10.00 -18.62 1.37
N ILE A 474 8.89 -19.29 1.65
CA ILE A 474 8.57 -20.61 1.09
C ILE A 474 7.31 -20.46 0.25
N LYS A 475 7.41 -20.72 -1.06
CA LYS A 475 6.28 -20.66 -2.00
C LYS A 475 6.11 -21.99 -2.75
N SER A 476 4.87 -22.30 -3.15
CA SER A 476 4.56 -23.53 -3.89
C SER A 476 3.74 -23.26 -5.15
N SER A 477 4.16 -23.86 -6.26
CA SER A 477 3.34 -24.11 -7.45
C SER A 477 3.09 -25.62 -7.66
N ALA A 478 3.31 -26.43 -6.63
CA ALA A 478 3.03 -27.86 -6.66
C ALA A 478 1.56 -28.15 -6.33
N ASP A 479 0.96 -29.10 -7.05
CA ASP A 479 -0.43 -29.54 -6.85
C ASP A 479 -0.60 -30.40 -5.57
N THR A 480 0.51 -30.83 -4.97
CA THR A 480 0.53 -31.61 -3.74
C THR A 480 0.95 -30.74 -2.56
N ILE A 481 0.15 -30.80 -1.49
CA ILE A 481 0.36 -30.02 -0.26
C ILE A 481 1.73 -30.32 0.35
N THR A 482 2.47 -29.28 0.72
CA THR A 482 3.68 -29.36 1.56
C THR A 482 3.32 -28.99 3.00
N LEU A 483 3.83 -29.71 4.00
CA LEU A 483 3.73 -29.30 5.41
C LEU A 483 4.95 -28.47 5.81
N ILE A 484 4.74 -27.30 6.43
CA ILE A 484 5.82 -26.58 7.12
C ILE A 484 5.90 -27.13 8.55
N ASP A 485 7.07 -27.64 8.92
CA ASP A 485 7.33 -28.22 10.23
C ASP A 485 7.38 -27.12 11.30
N ALA A 486 6.58 -27.28 12.37
CA ALA A 486 6.43 -26.32 13.45
C ALA A 486 7.70 -26.05 14.28
N ALA A 487 8.76 -26.86 14.15
CA ALA A 487 9.98 -26.67 14.91
C ALA A 487 10.68 -25.35 14.56
N ASN A 488 11.27 -24.72 15.57
CA ASN A 488 11.99 -23.44 15.48
C ASN A 488 11.11 -22.23 15.10
N ILE A 489 9.77 -22.34 15.11
CA ILE A 489 8.84 -21.24 14.78
C ILE A 489 8.09 -20.79 16.04
N ASN A 490 8.01 -19.48 16.25
CA ASN A 490 7.23 -18.88 17.35
C ASN A 490 5.73 -18.97 17.03
N GLN A 491 4.95 -19.65 17.88
CA GLN A 491 3.48 -19.76 17.80
C GLN A 491 2.97 -20.16 16.39
N PRO A 492 3.42 -21.30 15.84
CA PRO A 492 3.32 -21.63 14.41
C PRO A 492 1.89 -21.79 13.89
N GLY A 493 1.00 -22.40 14.68
CA GLY A 493 -0.29 -22.88 14.20
C GLY A 493 -0.19 -23.93 13.09
N ALA A 494 -1.33 -24.24 12.47
CA ALA A 494 -1.39 -25.15 11.33
C ALA A 494 -0.76 -24.49 10.09
N MET A 495 0.31 -25.07 9.53
CA MET A 495 0.99 -24.54 8.34
C MET A 495 1.07 -25.59 7.23
N LYS A 496 0.06 -25.59 6.37
CA LYS A 496 0.07 -26.29 5.07
C LYS A 496 0.29 -25.27 3.96
N LEU A 497 1.03 -25.68 2.94
CA LEU A 497 1.38 -24.88 1.77
C LEU A 497 0.79 -25.56 0.52
N ASN A 498 -0.25 -24.96 -0.04
CA ASN A 498 -0.96 -25.37 -1.23
C ASN A 498 -0.37 -24.69 -2.50
N ASN A 499 -0.89 -25.05 -3.68
CA ASN A 499 -0.55 -24.38 -4.94
C ASN A 499 -0.96 -22.89 -4.88
N GLY A 500 -0.06 -21.98 -5.25
CA GLY A 500 -0.24 -20.52 -5.23
C GLY A 500 0.01 -19.85 -3.88
N GLU A 501 0.32 -20.61 -2.82
CA GLU A 501 0.55 -20.04 -1.49
C GLU A 501 2.02 -19.69 -1.21
N GLN A 502 2.23 -18.76 -0.27
CA GLN A 502 3.54 -18.38 0.24
C GLN A 502 3.49 -18.07 1.74
N TYR A 503 4.51 -18.51 2.47
CA TYR A 503 4.76 -18.12 3.86
C TYR A 503 6.09 -17.36 3.96
N ASP A 504 6.08 -16.21 4.64
CA ASP A 504 7.28 -15.41 4.92
C ASP A 504 7.58 -15.41 6.42
N PHE A 505 8.82 -15.71 6.76
CA PHE A 505 9.35 -15.72 8.12
C PHE A 505 10.56 -14.80 8.23
N PHE A 506 10.83 -14.25 9.42
CA PHE A 506 12.17 -13.78 9.76
C PHE A 506 12.65 -14.31 11.12
N TYR A 507 13.96 -14.49 11.27
CA TYR A 507 14.57 -15.04 12.47
C TYR A 507 14.82 -13.95 13.53
N ILE A 508 14.45 -14.23 14.78
CA ILE A 508 14.68 -13.37 15.93
C ILE A 508 15.79 -14.00 16.77
N ALA A 509 17.02 -13.49 16.67
CA ALA A 509 18.16 -14.08 17.34
C ALA A 509 18.07 -14.06 18.87
N GLU A 510 17.39 -13.06 19.44
CA GLU A 510 17.12 -12.93 20.89
C GLU A 510 16.11 -13.97 21.43
N LYS A 511 15.21 -14.48 20.57
CA LYS A 511 14.23 -15.54 20.92
C LYS A 511 14.74 -16.93 20.51
N GLY A 512 15.63 -17.02 19.52
CA GLY A 512 16.12 -18.29 18.97
C GLY A 512 15.11 -18.97 18.02
N GLU A 513 14.18 -18.19 17.46
CA GLU A 513 13.00 -18.67 16.75
C GLU A 513 12.70 -17.83 15.50
N TRP A 514 12.05 -18.45 14.53
CA TRP A 514 11.46 -17.82 13.36
C TRP A 514 10.09 -17.25 13.70
N GLN A 515 9.94 -15.94 13.49
CA GLN A 515 8.66 -15.26 13.55
C GLN A 515 7.96 -15.37 12.19
N LEU A 516 6.72 -15.86 12.18
CA LEU A 516 5.85 -15.80 11.02
C LEU A 516 5.42 -14.34 10.78
N ILE A 517 5.54 -13.88 9.53
CA ILE A 517 5.31 -12.49 9.09
C ILE A 517 4.16 -12.39 8.09
N LYS A 518 4.09 -13.36 7.16
CA LYS A 518 2.99 -13.49 6.20
C LYS A 518 2.62 -14.96 6.08
N SER A 519 1.33 -15.24 6.13
CA SER A 519 0.74 -16.53 5.78
C SER A 519 -0.54 -16.30 4.97
N PRO A 520 -0.99 -17.27 4.17
CA PRO A 520 -2.38 -17.31 3.71
C PRO A 520 -3.36 -17.38 4.89
N ASP A 521 -4.59 -16.94 4.64
CA ASP A 521 -5.76 -17.11 5.51
C ASP A 521 -6.73 -18.10 4.87
N THR A 522 -7.34 -18.98 5.68
CA THR A 522 -8.47 -19.80 5.22
C THR A 522 -9.78 -19.05 5.48
N PHE A 523 -10.65 -18.91 4.48
CA PHE A 523 -11.94 -18.24 4.62
C PHE A 523 -13.11 -19.22 4.47
N TYR A 524 -14.13 -19.07 5.31
CA TYR A 524 -15.41 -19.77 5.21
C TYR A 524 -16.59 -18.80 5.40
N GLN A 525 -17.67 -19.00 4.65
CA GLN A 525 -18.99 -18.59 5.12
C GLN A 525 -19.52 -19.67 6.06
N ALA A 526 -20.26 -19.30 7.11
CA ALA A 526 -20.70 -20.27 8.11
C ALA A 526 -21.54 -21.41 7.50
N GLN A 527 -22.40 -21.15 6.51
CA GLN A 527 -23.18 -22.18 5.81
C GLN A 527 -22.33 -23.25 5.09
N ASP A 528 -21.12 -22.91 4.64
CA ASP A 528 -20.27 -23.80 3.84
C ASP A 528 -19.57 -24.87 4.73
N ILE A 529 -19.64 -24.68 6.06
CA ILE A 529 -19.07 -25.57 7.06
C ILE A 529 -20.05 -26.73 7.31
N THR A 530 -19.81 -27.88 6.67
CA THR A 530 -20.68 -29.07 6.77
C THR A 530 -21.02 -29.43 8.23
N GLU A 531 -22.32 -29.48 8.54
CA GLU A 531 -22.88 -29.76 9.88
C GLU A 531 -22.37 -28.84 11.02
N GLY A 532 -21.79 -27.69 10.68
CA GLY A 532 -21.16 -26.77 11.64
C GLY A 532 -19.84 -27.29 12.19
N ILE A 533 -19.28 -28.36 11.63
CA ILE A 533 -18.00 -28.95 12.05
C ILE A 533 -16.88 -28.25 11.29
N VAL A 534 -16.15 -27.36 11.98
CA VAL A 534 -15.02 -26.62 11.38
C VAL A 534 -13.94 -27.62 10.98
N PRO A 535 -13.48 -27.64 9.70
CA PRO A 535 -12.47 -28.59 9.24
C PRO A 535 -11.14 -28.46 9.99
N ALA A 536 -10.31 -29.51 9.92
CA ALA A 536 -8.93 -29.43 10.39
C ALA A 536 -8.18 -28.32 9.64
N LEU A 537 -7.52 -27.43 10.38
CA LEU A 537 -7.05 -26.16 9.84
C LEU A 537 -5.90 -26.35 8.84
N ASN A 538 -5.87 -25.51 7.81
CA ASN A 538 -4.81 -25.51 6.79
C ASN A 538 -3.77 -24.42 7.03
N THR A 539 -4.21 -23.27 7.54
CA THR A 539 -3.41 -22.06 7.73
C THR A 539 -3.45 -21.61 9.20
N PRO A 540 -2.48 -20.80 9.66
CA PRO A 540 -2.39 -20.41 11.08
C PRO A 540 -3.62 -19.63 11.56
N ARG A 541 -4.23 -18.85 10.66
CA ARG A 541 -5.48 -18.13 10.88
C ARG A 541 -6.56 -18.61 9.90
N THR A 542 -7.74 -18.87 10.43
CA THR A 542 -8.98 -19.16 9.69
C THR A 542 -10.03 -18.13 10.07
N ILE A 543 -10.78 -17.61 9.10
CA ILE A 543 -11.79 -16.56 9.26
C ILE A 543 -13.13 -17.13 8.82
N ILE A 544 -14.11 -17.10 9.73
CA ILE A 544 -15.48 -17.56 9.49
C ILE A 544 -16.39 -16.33 9.55
N ASN A 545 -17.14 -16.10 8.47
CA ASN A 545 -18.13 -15.03 8.39
C ASN A 545 -19.54 -15.62 8.49
N ALA A 546 -20.39 -15.03 9.34
CA ALA A 546 -21.79 -15.40 9.49
C ALA A 546 -22.69 -14.17 9.32
N THR A 547 -23.72 -14.29 8.50
CA THR A 547 -24.78 -13.30 8.25
C THR A 547 -26.14 -14.02 8.33
N ASN A 548 -27.25 -13.27 8.24
CA ASN A 548 -28.58 -13.88 8.20
C ASN A 548 -28.76 -14.90 7.04
N ASP A 549 -28.13 -14.64 5.89
CA ASP A 549 -28.29 -15.46 4.68
C ASP A 549 -27.46 -16.75 4.69
N ASN A 550 -26.37 -16.79 5.47
CA ASN A 550 -25.44 -17.93 5.55
C ASN A 550 -25.25 -18.48 6.98
N TYR A 551 -26.22 -18.22 7.85
CA TYR A 551 -26.17 -18.53 9.28
C TYR A 551 -26.04 -20.03 9.61
N GLN A 552 -25.27 -20.34 10.65
CA GLN A 552 -25.35 -21.61 11.38
C GLN A 552 -25.45 -21.38 12.89
N SER A 553 -26.39 -22.08 13.54
CA SER A 553 -26.65 -21.95 14.98
C SER A 553 -25.57 -22.56 15.88
N ARG A 554 -24.67 -23.37 15.31
CA ARG A 554 -23.59 -24.01 16.04
C ARG A 554 -22.35 -24.14 15.16
N LEU A 555 -21.19 -23.88 15.75
CA LEU A 555 -19.89 -24.26 15.21
C LEU A 555 -19.16 -25.14 16.22
N LEU A 556 -18.44 -26.15 15.75
CA LEU A 556 -17.57 -27.03 16.55
C LEU A 556 -16.14 -26.87 16.02
N LEU A 557 -15.24 -26.33 16.85
CA LEU A 557 -13.83 -26.20 16.50
C LEU A 557 -13.14 -27.58 16.46
N PRO A 558 -12.18 -27.81 15.56
CA PRO A 558 -11.51 -29.10 15.45
C PRO A 558 -10.61 -29.34 16.67
N THR A 559 -10.56 -30.58 17.16
CA THR A 559 -9.68 -30.95 18.28
C THR A 559 -8.24 -31.24 17.81
N ALA A 560 -7.30 -31.31 18.75
CA ALA A 560 -5.90 -31.70 18.52
C ALA A 560 -5.21 -30.88 17.39
N GLN A 561 -5.31 -29.56 17.48
CA GLN A 561 -4.66 -28.61 16.57
C GLN A 561 -3.29 -28.17 17.10
N GLU A 562 -2.45 -27.64 16.22
CA GLU A 562 -1.11 -27.15 16.57
C GLU A 562 -1.20 -25.86 17.40
N PRO A 563 -0.38 -25.70 18.47
CA PRO A 563 -0.30 -24.45 19.24
C PRO A 563 -0.06 -23.22 18.36
N GLY A 564 -0.78 -22.14 18.66
CA GLY A 564 -0.79 -20.92 17.85
C GLY A 564 -1.92 -20.85 16.81
N SER A 565 -2.55 -21.97 16.45
CA SER A 565 -3.66 -22.00 15.48
C SER A 565 -4.84 -21.15 15.95
N ARG A 566 -5.48 -20.42 15.04
CA ARG A 566 -6.43 -19.37 15.38
C ARG A 566 -7.65 -19.35 14.45
N VAL A 567 -8.84 -19.20 15.04
CA VAL A 567 -10.12 -19.03 14.33
C VAL A 567 -10.73 -17.70 14.74
N ILE A 568 -10.98 -16.81 13.78
CA ILE A 568 -11.82 -15.61 13.97
C ILE A 568 -13.22 -15.93 13.46
N LEU A 569 -14.24 -15.58 14.25
CA LEU A 569 -15.64 -15.58 13.85
C LEU A 569 -16.17 -14.15 13.85
N ASN A 570 -16.66 -13.69 12.69
CA ASN A 570 -17.39 -12.44 12.53
C ASN A 570 -18.89 -12.74 12.46
N CYS A 571 -19.66 -12.29 13.46
CA CYS A 571 -21.09 -12.57 13.55
C CYS A 571 -21.95 -11.35 13.19
N GLY A 572 -22.30 -11.22 11.92
CA GLY A 572 -23.33 -10.30 11.41
C GLY A 572 -24.74 -10.89 11.36
N ALA A 573 -24.98 -12.09 11.90
CA ALA A 573 -26.30 -12.71 11.99
C ALA A 573 -27.06 -12.22 13.23
N GLU A 574 -28.37 -11.99 13.11
CA GLU A 574 -29.26 -11.57 14.21
C GLU A 574 -29.43 -12.63 15.30
N TRP A 575 -29.09 -13.88 15.01
CA TRP A 575 -29.21 -15.02 15.91
C TRP A 575 -27.86 -15.46 16.49
N ASP A 576 -27.87 -15.87 17.75
CA ASP A 576 -26.68 -16.33 18.46
C ASP A 576 -26.09 -17.62 17.85
N ILE A 577 -24.78 -17.64 17.67
CA ILE A 577 -24.01 -18.83 17.29
C ILE A 577 -23.41 -19.47 18.55
N SER A 578 -23.65 -20.77 18.74
CA SER A 578 -22.98 -21.53 19.80
C SER A 578 -21.67 -22.13 19.29
N VAL A 579 -20.53 -21.60 19.74
CA VAL A 579 -19.21 -22.14 19.39
C VAL A 579 -18.76 -23.13 20.47
N SER A 580 -18.51 -24.37 20.08
CA SER A 580 -18.07 -25.45 20.94
C SER A 580 -16.57 -25.69 20.72
N ALA A 581 -15.76 -25.61 21.78
CA ALA A 581 -14.30 -25.69 21.73
C ALA A 581 -13.81 -26.47 22.96
N ASP A 582 -13.20 -27.64 22.74
CA ASP A 582 -12.71 -28.58 23.76
C ASP A 582 -13.67 -28.83 24.95
N GLY A 583 -14.98 -28.91 24.64
CA GLY A 583 -16.04 -29.17 25.61
C GLY A 583 -16.61 -27.91 26.30
N THR A 584 -15.99 -26.75 26.12
CA THR A 584 -16.56 -25.45 26.51
C THR A 584 -17.47 -24.93 25.40
N ASN A 585 -18.61 -24.36 25.76
CA ASN A 585 -19.54 -23.74 24.80
C ASN A 585 -19.60 -22.24 25.06
N TYR A 586 -19.35 -21.46 24.01
CA TYR A 586 -19.42 -20.01 23.99
C TYR A 586 -20.64 -19.57 23.19
N LYS A 587 -21.30 -18.51 23.64
CA LYS A 587 -22.28 -17.77 22.84
C LYS A 587 -21.55 -16.63 22.13
N ILE A 588 -21.83 -16.46 20.84
CA ILE A 588 -21.36 -15.38 19.99
C ILE A 588 -22.60 -14.74 19.37
N SER A 589 -22.79 -13.45 19.61
CA SER A 589 -24.01 -12.71 19.31
C SER A 589 -23.82 -11.78 18.10
N TYR A 590 -24.92 -11.23 17.59
CA TYR A 590 -24.87 -10.16 16.57
C TYR A 590 -23.85 -9.07 16.91
N GLY A 591 -23.08 -8.65 15.90
CA GLY A 591 -22.05 -7.62 15.98
C GLY A 591 -20.73 -8.03 16.63
N GLU A 592 -20.60 -9.26 17.16
CA GLU A 592 -19.34 -9.71 17.77
C GLU A 592 -18.32 -10.18 16.71
N THR A 593 -17.06 -9.75 16.88
CA THR A 593 -15.87 -10.37 16.28
C THR A 593 -15.08 -11.06 17.39
N VAL A 594 -14.99 -12.39 17.33
CA VAL A 594 -14.37 -13.20 18.39
C VAL A 594 -13.28 -14.09 17.82
N ALA A 595 -12.10 -14.06 18.43
CA ALA A 595 -11.01 -14.98 18.14
C ALA A 595 -10.92 -16.10 19.19
N PHE A 596 -10.66 -17.30 18.72
CA PHE A 596 -10.24 -18.46 19.49
C PHE A 596 -8.83 -18.82 19.07
N LYS A 597 -7.96 -19.18 20.02
CA LYS A 597 -6.57 -19.56 19.76
C LYS A 597 -6.20 -20.83 20.54
N VAL A 598 -5.40 -21.69 19.93
CA VAL A 598 -4.88 -22.91 20.54
C VAL A 598 -3.65 -22.59 21.39
N ASP A 599 -3.68 -22.97 22.66
CA ASP A 599 -2.59 -22.80 23.62
C ASP A 599 -1.47 -23.84 23.48
N GLU A 600 -0.44 -23.71 24.30
CA GLU A 600 0.71 -24.63 24.35
C GLU A 600 0.35 -26.06 24.81
N GLN A 601 -0.83 -26.28 25.36
CA GLN A 601 -1.36 -27.60 25.73
C GLN A 601 -2.19 -28.23 24.60
N GLY A 602 -2.37 -27.52 23.47
CA GLY A 602 -3.18 -27.97 22.34
C GLY A 602 -4.68 -27.78 22.55
N LEU A 603 -5.09 -26.89 23.46
CA LEU A 603 -6.48 -26.61 23.80
C LEU A 603 -6.91 -25.23 23.30
N TRP A 604 -8.16 -25.12 22.85
CA TRP A 604 -8.77 -23.86 22.44
C TRP A 604 -9.12 -22.97 23.64
N GLN A 605 -8.66 -21.73 23.57
CA GLN A 605 -9.07 -20.63 24.46
C GLN A 605 -9.79 -19.56 23.65
N ARG A 606 -10.83 -18.92 24.22
CA ARG A 606 -11.37 -17.65 23.68
C ARG A 606 -10.32 -16.58 23.93
N GLU A 607 -9.69 -16.08 22.87
CA GLU A 607 -8.61 -15.09 22.93
C GLU A 607 -9.18 -13.68 23.15
N THR A 608 -10.33 -13.35 22.56
CA THR A 608 -10.90 -11.99 22.65
C THR A 608 -12.15 -11.89 23.51
N VAL A 609 -12.20 -10.87 24.37
CA VAL A 609 -13.43 -10.35 25.00
C VAL A 609 -14.09 -9.28 24.12
N THR A 610 -15.35 -8.95 24.40
CA THR A 610 -16.14 -7.99 23.62
C THR A 610 -16.47 -6.79 24.50
N ILE A 611 -16.13 -5.57 24.07
CA ILE A 611 -16.52 -4.31 24.75
C ILE A 611 -17.64 -3.66 23.95
N ASP A 612 -18.78 -3.40 24.60
CA ASP A 612 -19.95 -2.86 23.92
C ASP A 612 -19.93 -1.31 23.86
N LEU A 613 -20.06 -0.74 22.67
CA LEU A 613 -20.04 0.70 22.43
C LEU A 613 -21.40 1.23 21.96
N LEU A 614 -21.82 2.33 22.58
CA LEU A 614 -22.83 3.24 22.06
C LEU A 614 -22.12 4.35 21.27
N LEU A 615 -22.31 4.35 19.96
CA LEU A 615 -21.82 5.39 19.06
C LEU A 615 -22.84 6.52 18.97
N LEU A 616 -22.39 7.76 19.17
CA LEU A 616 -23.21 8.97 19.14
C LEU A 616 -22.66 9.96 18.11
N TYR A 617 -23.53 10.69 17.44
CA TYR A 617 -23.14 11.83 16.60
C TYR A 617 -24.11 13.01 16.81
N SER A 618 -23.64 14.24 16.65
CA SER A 618 -24.54 15.39 16.80
C SER A 618 -25.43 15.64 15.59
N ASP A 619 -26.59 16.22 15.87
CA ASP A 619 -27.46 16.89 14.89
C ASP A 619 -26.70 17.92 14.04
N LYS A 620 -25.78 18.70 14.64
CA LYS A 620 -24.91 19.66 13.93
C LYS A 620 -23.94 18.98 12.96
N ALA A 621 -23.38 17.83 13.33
CA ALA A 621 -22.45 17.09 12.46
C ALA A 621 -23.19 16.46 11.28
N ALA A 622 -24.32 15.80 11.54
CA ALA A 622 -25.23 15.29 10.50
C ALA A 622 -25.77 16.41 9.58
N ALA A 623 -26.09 17.58 10.11
CA ALA A 623 -26.53 18.73 9.30
C ALA A 623 -25.41 19.32 8.42
N ARG A 624 -24.13 19.02 8.70
CA ARG A 624 -22.98 19.49 7.93
C ARG A 624 -22.49 18.47 6.89
N LEU A 625 -22.50 17.18 7.21
CA LEU A 625 -22.07 16.11 6.29
C LEU A 625 -23.20 15.51 5.46
N GLY A 626 -24.40 15.41 6.05
CA GLY A 626 -25.43 14.43 5.66
C GLY A 626 -25.58 13.37 6.76
N GLU A 627 -26.79 12.82 6.89
CA GLU A 627 -27.09 11.81 7.92
C GLU A 627 -26.40 10.48 7.62
N ASP A 628 -26.37 10.07 6.36
CA ASP A 628 -25.76 8.80 5.93
C ASP A 628 -24.23 8.90 5.95
N GLU A 629 -23.65 9.98 5.41
CA GLU A 629 -22.21 10.26 5.43
C GLU A 629 -21.65 10.36 6.86
N MET A 630 -22.41 10.94 7.80
CA MET A 630 -22.04 10.96 9.22
C MET A 630 -22.04 9.56 9.84
N ARG A 631 -22.98 8.70 9.45
CA ARG A 631 -23.05 7.31 9.95
C ARG A 631 -21.92 6.46 9.39
N ASP A 632 -21.55 6.66 8.13
CA ASP A 632 -20.40 6.01 7.50
C ASP A 632 -19.09 6.43 8.16
N PHE A 633 -18.88 7.72 8.45
CA PHE A 633 -17.72 8.22 9.21
C PHE A 633 -17.57 7.55 10.58
N MET A 634 -18.68 7.37 11.31
CA MET A 634 -18.68 6.66 12.61
C MET A 634 -18.28 5.18 12.47
N MET A 635 -18.77 4.52 11.41
CA MET A 635 -18.47 3.11 11.18
C MET A 635 -17.05 2.89 10.65
N GLU A 636 -16.51 3.80 9.85
CA GLU A 636 -15.11 3.78 9.42
C GLU A 636 -14.15 3.82 10.62
N GLY A 637 -14.30 4.78 11.52
CA GLY A 637 -13.49 4.88 12.74
C GLY A 637 -13.58 3.62 13.60
N PHE A 638 -14.78 3.02 13.70
CA PHE A 638 -14.99 1.75 14.40
C PHE A 638 -14.24 0.57 13.75
N TYR A 639 -14.36 0.39 12.43
CA TYR A 639 -13.69 -0.71 11.73
C TYR A 639 -12.17 -0.58 11.80
N ARG A 640 -11.64 0.63 11.55
CA ARG A 640 -10.21 0.93 11.64
C ARG A 640 -9.66 0.75 13.07
N THR A 641 -10.46 1.01 14.10
CA THR A 641 -10.09 0.72 15.50
C THR A 641 -9.97 -0.78 15.76
N ASN A 642 -10.96 -1.58 15.32
CA ASN A 642 -10.92 -3.03 15.49
C ASN A 642 -9.81 -3.70 14.65
N GLU A 643 -9.52 -3.18 13.46
CA GLU A 643 -8.37 -3.59 12.66
C GLU A 643 -7.05 -3.33 13.40
N ALA A 644 -6.87 -2.13 13.96
CA ALA A 644 -5.67 -1.80 14.72
C ALA A 644 -5.49 -2.71 15.95
N LEU A 645 -6.58 -3.07 16.64
CA LEU A 645 -6.56 -4.02 17.75
C LEU A 645 -6.18 -5.45 17.31
N GLU A 646 -6.66 -5.92 16.15
CA GLU A 646 -6.25 -7.21 15.55
C GLU A 646 -4.78 -7.21 15.14
N ASN A 647 -4.34 -6.20 14.39
CA ASN A 647 -2.96 -6.01 13.95
C ASN A 647 -2.00 -6.00 15.14
N SER A 648 -2.37 -5.32 16.22
CA SER A 648 -1.56 -5.21 17.44
C SER A 648 -1.59 -6.46 18.33
N GLY A 649 -2.55 -7.37 18.15
CA GLY A 649 -2.71 -8.55 19.01
C GLY A 649 -3.40 -8.25 20.35
N ALA A 650 -4.27 -7.26 20.41
CA ALA A 650 -5.08 -6.97 21.59
C ALA A 650 -6.15 -8.07 21.81
N ASN A 651 -6.41 -8.40 23.07
CA ASN A 651 -7.31 -9.48 23.51
C ASN A 651 -8.79 -9.05 23.60
N PHE A 652 -9.20 -8.02 22.87
CA PHE A 652 -10.58 -7.53 22.88
C PHE A 652 -10.96 -6.86 21.56
N ARG A 653 -12.25 -6.91 21.22
CA ARG A 653 -12.82 -6.13 20.11
C ARG A 653 -13.98 -5.29 20.62
N PHE A 654 -14.18 -4.13 20.01
CA PHE A 654 -15.37 -3.34 20.23
C PHE A 654 -16.54 -3.92 19.40
N ARG A 655 -17.75 -3.84 19.93
CA ARG A 655 -19.00 -4.09 19.21
C ARG A 655 -19.89 -2.86 19.29
N VAL A 656 -20.44 -2.42 18.16
CA VAL A 656 -21.49 -1.39 18.16
C VAL A 656 -22.82 -2.01 18.59
N VAL A 657 -23.32 -1.62 19.77
CA VAL A 657 -24.67 -2.00 20.25
C VAL A 657 -25.72 -0.92 19.96
N GLY A 658 -25.30 0.26 19.52
CA GLY A 658 -26.18 1.28 18.96
C GLY A 658 -25.42 2.43 18.31
N LEU A 659 -26.02 3.02 17.28
CA LEU A 659 -25.56 4.23 16.59
C LEU A 659 -26.71 5.23 16.53
N ARG A 660 -26.58 6.38 17.23
CA ARG A 660 -27.69 7.32 17.48
C ARG A 660 -27.27 8.79 17.35
N GLN A 661 -28.18 9.61 16.83
CA GLN A 661 -28.05 11.06 16.86
C GLN A 661 -28.37 11.63 18.26
N VAL A 662 -27.69 12.69 18.67
CA VAL A 662 -27.98 13.51 19.86
C VAL A 662 -28.04 14.99 19.49
N GLU A 663 -28.87 15.77 20.20
CA GLU A 663 -28.90 17.23 20.04
C GLU A 663 -27.67 17.84 20.73
N ALA A 664 -26.79 18.52 19.97
CA ALA A 664 -25.62 19.17 20.53
C ALA A 664 -26.00 20.44 21.29
N LYS A 665 -25.88 20.37 22.62
CA LYS A 665 -26.32 21.42 23.56
C LYS A 665 -25.76 22.78 23.18
N THR A 666 -26.53 23.83 23.48
CA THR A 666 -26.20 25.23 23.08
C THR A 666 -24.91 25.76 23.72
N GLY A 667 -24.43 25.11 24.79
CA GLY A 667 -23.17 25.43 25.46
C GLY A 667 -21.92 24.82 24.79
N TRP A 668 -22.07 23.71 24.06
CA TRP A 668 -20.93 22.94 23.52
C TRP A 668 -20.18 23.74 22.45
N ARG A 669 -18.88 23.91 22.68
CA ARG A 669 -17.93 24.65 21.85
C ARG A 669 -16.66 23.85 21.61
N ASP A 670 -16.15 23.21 22.64
CA ASP A 670 -14.90 22.45 22.65
C ASP A 670 -15.21 21.00 23.05
N LEU A 671 -14.40 20.02 22.62
CA LEU A 671 -14.69 18.58 22.82
C LEU A 671 -14.76 18.12 24.28
N ASP A 672 -14.30 18.94 25.23
CA ASP A 672 -14.45 18.74 26.68
C ASP A 672 -15.92 18.88 27.13
N ASP A 673 -16.69 19.80 26.52
CA ASP A 673 -18.09 20.02 26.89
C ASP A 673 -18.96 18.73 26.73
N PRO A 674 -18.99 18.04 25.57
CA PRO A 674 -19.68 16.75 25.45
C PRO A 674 -19.00 15.63 26.25
N LEU A 675 -17.67 15.64 26.41
CA LEU A 675 -16.97 14.60 27.18
C LEU A 675 -17.37 14.63 28.66
N GLU A 676 -17.57 15.82 29.23
CA GLU A 676 -18.07 15.97 30.59
C GLU A 676 -19.56 15.61 30.68
N ASP A 677 -20.40 16.23 29.83
CA ASP A 677 -21.86 16.17 29.91
C ASP A 677 -22.45 14.79 29.62
N LEU A 678 -21.90 14.04 28.65
CA LEU A 678 -22.49 12.77 28.20
C LEU A 678 -22.47 11.68 29.28
N ARG A 679 -21.61 11.82 30.30
CA ARG A 679 -21.54 10.91 31.47
C ARG A 679 -22.77 10.96 32.36
N ASP A 680 -23.40 12.13 32.45
CA ASP A 680 -24.57 12.40 33.30
C ASP A 680 -25.86 12.67 32.50
N ASP A 681 -25.78 12.76 31.17
CA ASP A 681 -26.95 13.02 30.34
C ASP A 681 -28.00 11.89 30.45
N PRO A 682 -29.22 12.17 30.95
CA PRO A 682 -30.18 11.12 31.29
C PRO A 682 -30.61 10.26 30.11
N LEU A 683 -30.72 10.84 28.90
CA LEU A 683 -31.17 10.12 27.71
C LEU A 683 -30.07 9.19 27.19
N VAL A 684 -28.83 9.67 27.21
CA VAL A 684 -27.66 8.90 26.78
C VAL A 684 -27.36 7.77 27.76
N GLN A 685 -27.44 8.02 29.08
CA GLN A 685 -27.28 6.96 30.07
C GLN A 685 -28.45 5.97 30.05
N GLU A 686 -29.70 6.38 29.76
CA GLU A 686 -30.81 5.45 29.52
C GLU A 686 -30.52 4.53 28.33
N TRP A 687 -30.05 5.07 27.20
CA TRP A 687 -29.67 4.25 26.04
C TRP A 687 -28.52 3.31 26.36
N ARG A 688 -27.50 3.79 27.07
CA ARG A 688 -26.35 3.00 27.50
C ARG A 688 -26.77 1.82 28.39
N ASP A 689 -27.60 2.07 29.40
CA ASP A 689 -28.07 1.06 30.35
C ASP A 689 -29.03 0.05 29.70
N PHE A 690 -29.84 0.49 28.73
CA PHE A 690 -30.75 -0.35 27.94
C PHE A 690 -30.01 -1.24 26.94
N LEU A 691 -29.04 -0.69 26.20
CA LEU A 691 -28.25 -1.39 25.19
C LEU A 691 -27.08 -2.20 25.77
N LYS A 692 -26.78 -2.03 27.06
CA LYS A 692 -25.63 -2.63 27.75
C LYS A 692 -24.28 -2.20 27.21
N ALA A 693 -24.17 -0.93 26.80
CA ALA A 693 -22.93 -0.37 26.32
C ALA A 693 -21.94 -0.11 27.49
N ASP A 694 -20.84 -0.85 27.51
CA ASP A 694 -19.69 -0.62 28.39
C ASP A 694 -19.09 0.78 28.18
N GLY A 695 -19.18 1.34 26.98
CA GLY A 695 -18.61 2.66 26.64
C GLY A 695 -19.41 3.50 25.65
N ILE A 696 -19.02 4.77 25.54
CA ILE A 696 -19.59 5.75 24.62
C ILE A 696 -18.47 6.35 23.76
N TYR A 697 -18.72 6.49 22.46
CA TYR A 697 -17.90 7.34 21.57
C TYR A 697 -18.81 8.34 20.85
N TYR A 698 -18.55 9.64 21.01
CA TYR A 698 -19.32 10.73 20.40
C TYR A 698 -18.50 11.45 19.32
N VAL A 699 -19.13 11.81 18.19
CA VAL A 699 -18.53 12.73 17.23
C VAL A 699 -19.41 13.95 16.99
N GLY A 700 -18.78 15.13 16.96
CA GLY A 700 -19.48 16.39 16.79
C GLY A 700 -18.78 17.40 15.89
N THR A 701 -19.11 18.67 16.11
CA THR A 701 -18.57 19.83 15.37
C THR A 701 -17.72 20.75 16.22
N GLU A 702 -17.61 20.44 17.52
CA GLU A 702 -16.86 21.17 18.53
C GLU A 702 -15.36 21.22 18.22
N ASN A 703 -14.64 22.20 18.76
CA ASN A 703 -13.22 22.40 18.52
C ASN A 703 -12.37 21.31 19.19
N GLY A 704 -11.28 20.94 18.51
CA GLY A 704 -10.41 19.81 18.85
C GLY A 704 -10.54 18.69 17.83
N CYS A 705 -9.65 17.70 17.91
CA CYS A 705 -9.77 16.47 17.09
C CYS A 705 -10.42 15.34 17.89
N GLY A 706 -9.88 15.04 19.07
CA GLY A 706 -10.40 14.06 20.00
C GLY A 706 -10.11 14.43 21.46
N LEU A 707 -10.84 13.80 22.39
CA LEU A 707 -10.58 13.87 23.83
C LEU A 707 -11.19 12.65 24.57
N ALA A 708 -10.48 12.12 25.56
CA ALA A 708 -10.95 10.98 26.36
C ALA A 708 -10.36 10.96 27.78
N TRP A 709 -11.00 10.21 28.68
CA TRP A 709 -10.47 9.94 30.02
C TRP A 709 -9.40 8.85 29.97
N VAL A 710 -8.24 9.08 30.59
CA VAL A 710 -7.13 8.12 30.55
C VAL A 710 -7.30 7.01 31.59
N GLY A 711 -7.86 5.88 31.15
CA GLY A 711 -7.88 4.61 31.87
C GLY A 711 -9.11 4.33 32.73
N PRO A 712 -9.13 3.14 33.35
CA PRO A 712 -10.33 2.61 33.99
C PRO A 712 -10.63 3.30 35.33
N HIS A 713 -11.29 4.46 35.27
CA HIS A 713 -11.93 5.13 36.41
C HIS A 713 -13.32 4.54 36.72
N GLY A 714 -13.58 3.28 36.33
CA GLY A 714 -14.91 2.68 36.27
C GLY A 714 -15.73 3.17 35.07
N GLY A 715 -16.88 2.55 34.83
CA GLY A 715 -17.71 2.83 33.65
C GLY A 715 -18.20 4.28 33.52
N TYR A 716 -18.23 5.07 34.59
CA TYR A 716 -18.64 6.47 34.53
C TYR A 716 -17.82 7.30 33.53
N ASN A 717 -16.50 7.07 33.44
CA ASN A 717 -15.59 7.81 32.57
C ASN A 717 -15.26 7.09 31.24
N MET A 718 -15.88 5.94 30.94
CA MET A 718 -15.68 5.24 29.65
C MET A 718 -16.45 5.95 28.53
N VAL A 719 -15.98 7.15 28.20
CA VAL A 719 -16.51 8.10 27.22
C VAL A 719 -15.33 8.72 26.49
N ALA A 720 -15.42 8.79 25.17
CA ALA A 720 -14.48 9.50 24.30
C ALA A 720 -15.25 10.37 23.31
N THR A 721 -14.64 11.47 22.88
CA THR A 721 -15.21 12.43 21.93
C THR A 721 -14.26 12.65 20.75
N GLY A 722 -14.83 12.94 19.59
CA GLY A 722 -14.12 13.29 18.35
C GLY A 722 -14.86 14.37 17.55
N SER A 723 -14.24 14.89 16.50
CA SER A 723 -14.80 15.96 15.68
C SER A 723 -14.71 15.64 14.18
N ILE A 724 -15.75 15.95 13.40
CA ILE A 724 -15.74 15.83 11.92
C ILE A 724 -14.78 16.82 11.23
N ASN A 725 -14.06 17.62 12.01
CA ASN A 725 -12.98 18.48 11.53
C ASN A 725 -11.63 17.74 11.42
N CYS A 726 -11.56 16.49 11.86
CA CYS A 726 -10.38 15.61 11.80
C CYS A 726 -10.79 14.20 11.34
N ASP A 727 -9.81 13.35 11.03
CA ASP A 727 -10.06 12.03 10.43
C ASP A 727 -10.71 11.03 11.40
N ALA A 728 -11.43 10.04 10.85
CA ALA A 728 -12.10 8.99 11.61
C ALA A 728 -11.11 8.12 12.45
N ASP A 729 -9.82 8.14 12.09
CA ASP A 729 -8.71 7.49 12.80
C ASP A 729 -8.43 8.08 14.20
N VAL A 730 -9.03 9.22 14.56
CA VAL A 730 -9.06 9.70 15.95
C VAL A 730 -9.69 8.66 16.90
N MET A 731 -10.68 7.88 16.45
CA MET A 731 -11.38 6.93 17.33
C MET A 731 -10.43 5.92 17.99
N ARG A 732 -9.43 5.40 17.26
CA ARG A 732 -8.45 4.46 17.83
C ARG A 732 -7.52 5.11 18.84
N HIS A 733 -7.23 6.39 18.70
CA HIS A 733 -6.44 7.16 19.67
C HIS A 733 -7.24 7.34 20.98
N GLU A 734 -8.45 7.88 20.89
CA GLU A 734 -9.26 8.20 22.07
C GLU A 734 -9.77 6.95 22.81
N MET A 735 -10.09 5.88 22.07
CA MET A 735 -10.38 4.58 22.70
C MET A 735 -9.12 3.96 23.33
N GLY A 736 -7.92 4.28 22.84
CA GLY A 736 -6.66 3.93 23.49
C GLY A 736 -6.47 4.62 24.85
N HIS A 737 -6.82 5.91 24.96
CA HIS A 737 -6.85 6.62 26.24
C HIS A 737 -7.83 5.99 27.23
N ASN A 738 -9.07 5.73 26.80
CA ASN A 738 -10.07 4.99 27.60
C ASN A 738 -9.54 3.62 28.08
N MET A 739 -8.72 2.96 27.26
CA MET A 739 -8.05 1.71 27.60
C MET A 739 -6.73 1.88 28.38
N GLY A 740 -6.48 3.05 28.97
CA GLY A 740 -5.41 3.31 29.94
C GLY A 740 -4.06 3.68 29.34
N ILE A 741 -4.01 4.02 28.06
CA ILE A 741 -2.78 4.30 27.32
C ILE A 741 -2.56 5.81 27.22
N LYS A 742 -1.34 6.27 27.44
CA LYS A 742 -0.94 7.68 27.30
C LYS A 742 -0.21 7.93 25.98
N HIS A 743 0.07 9.20 25.66
CA HIS A 743 0.94 9.49 24.53
C HIS A 743 2.36 8.97 24.74
N GLY A 744 3.09 8.76 23.65
CA GLY A 744 4.51 8.43 23.72
C GLY A 744 5.29 9.44 24.59
N GLY A 745 6.23 8.93 25.39
CA GLY A 745 7.02 9.76 26.32
C GLY A 745 6.32 10.19 27.62
N GLU A 746 4.98 10.15 27.72
CA GLU A 746 4.21 10.63 28.90
C GLU A 746 4.12 9.63 30.07
N SER A 747 4.84 8.52 30.01
CA SER A 747 4.79 7.47 31.03
C SER A 747 6.18 6.93 31.36
N GLU A 748 6.42 6.68 32.64
CA GLU A 748 7.57 5.91 33.13
C GLU A 748 7.28 4.38 33.11
N THR A 749 6.02 4.01 32.88
CA THR A 749 5.52 2.63 32.77
C THR A 749 5.11 2.29 31.33
N TYR A 750 4.88 1.01 31.04
CA TYR A 750 4.67 0.50 29.68
C TYR A 750 3.41 0.96 28.94
N ASN A 751 2.45 1.59 29.63
CA ASN A 751 1.14 1.97 29.09
C ASN A 751 1.16 3.26 28.25
N HIS A 752 1.99 3.30 27.20
CA HIS A 752 2.09 4.44 26.30
C HIS A 752 2.55 4.08 24.87
N GLY A 753 2.31 5.00 23.93
CA GLY A 753 2.80 4.89 22.55
C GLY A 753 4.33 4.87 22.42
N TYR A 754 4.82 4.47 21.25
CA TYR A 754 6.25 4.45 20.94
C TYR A 754 6.63 5.57 19.98
N GLU A 755 7.30 6.60 20.48
CA GLU A 755 7.70 7.80 19.71
C GLU A 755 8.62 7.49 18.52
N LEU A 756 9.48 6.48 18.65
CA LEU A 756 10.44 6.10 17.59
C LEU A 756 9.72 5.74 16.27
N LEU A 757 8.63 4.97 16.40
CA LEU A 757 7.90 4.34 15.30
C LEU A 757 6.49 4.92 15.12
N ALA A 758 6.16 6.00 15.85
CA ALA A 758 4.90 6.72 15.77
C ALA A 758 3.66 5.80 15.79
N THR A 759 3.58 4.87 16.76
CA THR A 759 2.35 4.07 16.98
C THR A 759 1.15 4.94 17.34
N ILE A 760 -0.09 4.42 17.24
CA ILE A 760 -1.39 5.13 17.37
C ILE A 760 -1.43 6.27 18.42
N MET A 761 -0.85 6.06 19.61
CA MET A 761 -0.83 7.06 20.70
C MET A 761 0.26 8.14 20.53
N VAL A 762 0.83 8.30 19.34
CA VAL A 762 1.80 9.33 18.95
C VAL A 762 1.38 9.93 17.63
N ASP A 763 0.99 9.07 16.69
CA ASP A 763 0.44 9.42 15.39
C ASP A 763 -0.75 8.49 15.12
N SER A 764 -1.93 9.07 14.95
CA SER A 764 -3.17 8.32 14.72
C SER A 764 -3.16 7.56 13.40
N ASP A 765 -2.32 7.91 12.42
CA ASP A 765 -2.27 7.27 11.09
C ASP A 765 -1.65 5.85 11.13
N SER A 766 -1.01 5.49 12.24
CA SER A 766 -0.44 4.16 12.44
C SER A 766 -1.51 3.09 12.62
N LEU A 767 -1.29 1.90 12.05
CA LEU A 767 -2.19 0.74 12.18
C LEU A 767 -1.92 -0.11 13.43
N TYR A 768 -1.01 0.34 14.33
CA TYR A 768 -0.53 -0.45 15.46
C TYR A 768 -0.45 0.36 16.76
N TYR A 769 -0.94 -0.23 17.84
CA TYR A 769 -0.57 0.15 19.21
C TYR A 769 0.80 -0.43 19.55
N SER A 770 1.51 0.18 20.50
CA SER A 770 2.84 -0.27 20.85
C SER A 770 2.86 -1.65 21.51
N THR A 771 3.74 -2.53 21.05
CA THR A 771 3.98 -3.86 21.62
C THR A 771 5.30 -4.45 21.12
N PRO A 772 6.10 -5.13 21.97
CA PRO A 772 7.35 -5.77 21.55
C PRO A 772 7.16 -7.03 20.68
N ASP A 773 5.93 -7.55 20.57
CA ASP A 773 5.60 -8.77 19.81
C ASP A 773 4.98 -8.49 18.43
N ARG A 774 5.14 -7.26 17.93
CA ARG A 774 4.91 -6.87 16.53
C ARG A 774 6.15 -6.16 16.01
N TYR A 775 6.34 -6.19 14.69
CA TYR A 775 7.58 -5.77 14.06
C TYR A 775 7.31 -5.00 12.77
N THR A 776 8.14 -4.00 12.46
CA THR A 776 8.02 -3.23 11.21
C THR A 776 8.30 -4.10 9.99
N ALA A 777 7.56 -3.88 8.91
CA ALA A 777 7.65 -4.71 7.69
C ALA A 777 8.95 -4.53 6.89
N ASP A 778 9.65 -3.40 7.09
CA ASP A 778 10.93 -3.07 6.45
C ASP A 778 12.10 -3.83 7.09
N TYR A 779 12.50 -3.40 8.28
CA TYR A 779 13.72 -3.80 8.97
C TYR A 779 13.47 -4.75 10.16
N GLY A 780 12.21 -5.10 10.48
CA GLY A 780 11.89 -5.99 11.59
C GLY A 780 12.12 -5.37 12.97
N ILE A 781 11.90 -4.06 13.11
CA ILE A 781 12.06 -3.32 14.36
C ILE A 781 10.86 -3.64 15.27
N PRO A 782 11.06 -4.07 16.53
CA PRO A 782 9.96 -4.27 17.47
C PRO A 782 9.14 -2.99 17.64
N MET A 783 7.81 -3.08 17.58
CA MET A 783 6.87 -1.96 17.74
C MET A 783 6.68 -1.54 19.21
N GLY A 784 7.62 -1.89 20.08
CA GLY A 784 7.58 -1.64 21.51
C GLY A 784 8.83 -2.17 22.19
N ILE A 785 8.91 -1.99 23.50
CA ILE A 785 10.06 -2.39 24.32
C ILE A 785 9.53 -3.20 25.52
N PRO A 786 10.00 -4.44 25.75
CA PRO A 786 9.49 -5.29 26.83
C PRO A 786 9.51 -4.58 28.19
N ASN A 787 8.36 -4.58 28.88
CA ASN A 787 8.14 -3.90 30.17
C ASN A 787 8.37 -2.37 30.19
N ARG A 788 8.54 -1.71 29.03
CA ARG A 788 8.78 -0.27 28.95
C ARG A 788 7.89 0.49 27.96
N VAL A 789 7.51 -0.12 26.84
CA VAL A 789 6.62 0.48 25.83
C VAL A 789 5.78 -0.67 25.25
N ASP A 790 4.59 -0.88 25.80
CA ASP A 790 3.75 -2.05 25.53
C ASP A 790 2.28 -1.71 25.89
N ALA A 791 1.67 -0.86 25.06
CA ALA A 791 0.27 -0.49 25.18
C ALA A 791 -0.65 -1.70 25.11
N VAL A 792 -0.37 -2.66 24.21
CA VAL A 792 -1.19 -3.87 24.04
C VAL A 792 -1.31 -4.65 25.34
N ARG A 793 -0.21 -4.85 26.07
CA ARG A 793 -0.26 -5.46 27.39
C ARG A 793 -1.16 -4.69 28.36
N ALA A 794 -1.02 -3.37 28.46
CA ALA A 794 -1.82 -2.56 29.38
C ALA A 794 -3.32 -2.63 29.07
N MET A 795 -3.71 -2.58 27.80
CA MET A 795 -5.11 -2.77 27.40
C MET A 795 -5.60 -4.20 27.72
N ASN A 796 -4.76 -5.21 27.47
CA ASN A 796 -5.10 -6.61 27.72
C ASN A 796 -5.28 -6.95 29.21
N GLU A 797 -4.56 -6.28 30.10
CA GLU A 797 -4.67 -6.43 31.56
C GLU A 797 -5.98 -5.84 32.12
N ILE A 798 -6.62 -4.89 31.42
CA ILE A 798 -7.84 -4.23 31.90
C ILE A 798 -9.12 -4.58 31.11
N SER A 799 -9.00 -5.20 29.93
CA SER A 799 -10.15 -5.42 29.02
C SER A 799 -11.31 -6.15 29.69
N ALA A 800 -11.04 -7.22 30.44
CA ALA A 800 -12.04 -7.97 31.21
C ALA A 800 -12.70 -7.18 32.36
N VAL A 801 -12.12 -6.05 32.79
CA VAL A 801 -12.75 -5.12 33.75
C VAL A 801 -13.69 -4.17 33.01
N VAL A 802 -13.29 -3.71 31.82
CA VAL A 802 -14.10 -2.83 30.97
C VAL A 802 -15.34 -3.54 30.43
N THR A 803 -15.23 -4.81 30.01
CA THR A 803 -16.34 -5.65 29.50
C THR A 803 -17.37 -6.03 30.58
N ALA A 804 -17.25 -5.48 31.78
CA ALA A 804 -18.08 -5.75 32.94
C ALA A 804 -18.69 -4.45 33.50
N TYR A 805 -18.72 -3.39 32.69
CA TYR A 805 -19.26 -2.10 33.10
C TYR A 805 -20.80 -2.03 33.01
N ARG A 806 -21.49 -2.94 32.29
CA ARG A 806 -22.96 -2.96 32.17
C ARG A 806 -23.69 -4.30 32.19
#